data_AF-A0A3M2BBT0-F1
#
_entry.id   AF-A0A3M2BBT0-F1
#
_cell.length_a   1.000
_cell.length_b   1.000
_cell.length_c   1.000
_cell.angle_alpha   90.00
_cell.angle_beta   90.00
_cell.angle_gamma   90.00
#
_symmetry.space_group_name_H-M   'P 1'
#
loop_
_entity.id
_entity.type
_entity.pdbx_description
1 polymer ?
#
loop_
_entity_poly.entity_id
_entity_poly.type
_entity_poly.pdbx_seq_one_letter_code
_entity_poly.pdbx_strand_id
1 'polypeptide(L)'
;MLWLGTALVLVPTLVRMAVTIDPMPTWESDPLVMWIPPAGIGPLGSLVLDLFTIAGCAVVLVATPLHIATIPAALALLGSAGVLIHAASQPKHADVGMPWVAAVCAALAMVHLPDRSSMRAACIAGAMGMLALLAGKAAVQVFVEHPQTVAAYEQTRETFLTSQGWSPDSIMARNYERRLYQPEATGWFGLSNVFGSLAAAWIAASIVALALMIQSRARSRRACLAIGAMVLLAAGALLLSRSKGSAGAAILAVVAFFLAWRFRKRAALVVVAVPLIVLAGVIVRGLLGERLGELSILFRWFYIQGATRIFLDHPILGVGPGGFKDAYMLAKPAISPEEVSSPHSIFFDLLSTLGLVGGAWILLFACACRSIAGRVRTAETSEESPARPFDRPAMLLAAASIGFAIGLSAYFERSLLTPEMGIVRALGLVLGLAIAAGVIQAPRQSAHIVRLAAVAGALVILAHTQIEVTLVSAGAGPMAATIIALACAPPARARCTRSNSGGAALFAGLAVAAGSLLLPSTFHWSAALTRATDAVRPVGEAISTLDEAPPNSAKMLAALDRIARLAGTATPRNASELEAAIAHARTRAALAALPELERALEARPSHLPTRQAAVRMHVALVWQVDDPAKRQYHSRRALELAQQAAVINPHSPASWGLVATTIQSLPPAGTSLEEAIRACEQAAGLDPHGLTYPLKLVDLYEQTGQIDQARRWAQRALEINENLHLDPIRQLTDAQRRRLASLIEP
;
A
#
# COMPACT_ATOMS: atom_id res chain seq x y z
N MET A 1 8.31 30.62 -8.14
CA MET A 1 6.97 29.99 -8.17
C MET A 1 6.92 28.71 -8.98
N LEU A 2 6.74 28.70 -10.31
CA LEU A 2 6.39 27.47 -11.07
C LEU A 2 7.34 26.27 -10.78
N TRP A 3 8.65 26.48 -10.86
CA TRP A 3 9.68 25.47 -10.51
C TRP A 3 9.51 24.88 -9.10
N LEU A 4 9.22 25.71 -8.09
CA LEU A 4 8.98 25.29 -6.71
C LEU A 4 7.71 24.43 -6.62
N GLY A 5 6.61 24.85 -7.23
CA GLY A 5 5.37 24.06 -7.26
C GLY A 5 5.56 22.69 -7.90
N THR A 6 6.41 22.60 -8.93
CA THR A 6 6.72 21.32 -9.57
C THR A 6 7.66 20.45 -8.73
N ALA A 7 8.62 21.04 -8.01
CA ALA A 7 9.41 20.31 -7.02
C ALA A 7 8.53 19.74 -5.89
N LEU A 8 7.59 20.54 -5.38
CA LEU A 8 6.63 20.15 -4.34
C LEU A 8 5.67 19.01 -4.76
N VAL A 9 5.50 18.75 -6.06
CA VAL A 9 4.76 17.57 -6.58
C VAL A 9 5.71 16.43 -6.92
N LEU A 10 6.81 16.71 -7.62
CA LEU A 10 7.74 15.69 -8.12
C LEU A 10 8.50 15.00 -6.99
N VAL A 11 9.01 15.74 -6.01
CA VAL A 11 9.83 15.18 -4.92
C VAL A 11 9.03 14.19 -4.06
N PRO A 12 7.82 14.51 -3.53
CA PRO A 12 6.97 13.52 -2.87
C PRO A 12 6.65 12.31 -3.74
N THR A 13 6.39 12.52 -5.04
CA THR A 13 6.08 11.45 -5.98
C THR A 13 7.25 10.48 -6.18
N LEU A 14 8.50 10.96 -6.23
CA LEU A 14 9.68 10.07 -6.34
C LEU A 14 10.05 9.44 -4.98
N VAL A 15 9.85 10.14 -3.86
CA VAL A 15 10.04 9.58 -2.50
C VAL A 15 9.13 8.37 -2.28
N ARG A 16 7.84 8.46 -2.64
CA ARG A 16 6.87 7.36 -2.55
C ARG A 16 7.20 6.13 -3.42
N MET A 17 8.17 6.23 -4.34
CA MET A 17 8.70 5.09 -5.10
C MET A 17 9.93 4.42 -4.47
N ALA A 18 10.57 5.07 -3.49
CA ALA A 18 11.86 4.66 -2.93
C ALA A 18 11.80 4.36 -1.42
N VAL A 19 10.66 4.51 -0.78
CA VAL A 19 10.46 4.25 0.65
C VAL A 19 9.13 3.54 0.86
N THR A 20 9.12 2.48 1.66
CA THR A 20 7.91 1.75 2.03
C THR A 20 6.99 2.65 2.85
N ILE A 21 5.68 2.58 2.62
CA ILE A 21 4.67 3.19 3.52
C ILE A 21 4.33 2.16 4.59
N ASP A 22 4.56 2.52 5.84
CA ASP A 22 4.40 1.67 7.02
C ASP A 22 3.19 2.20 7.81
N PRO A 23 2.06 1.46 7.93
CA PRO A 23 0.85 2.00 8.53
C PRO A 23 0.92 2.04 10.06
N MET A 24 1.75 1.22 10.71
CA MET A 24 1.92 1.20 12.16
C MET A 24 3.35 0.81 12.56
N PRO A 25 4.32 1.74 12.45
CA PRO A 25 5.73 1.43 12.63
C PRO A 25 6.05 0.76 13.97
N THR A 26 6.84 -0.32 13.92
CA THR A 26 7.28 -1.15 15.07
C THR A 26 6.20 -1.97 15.79
N TRP A 27 4.92 -1.67 15.64
CA TRP A 27 3.86 -2.21 16.50
C TRP A 27 2.86 -3.16 15.81
N GLU A 28 3.07 -3.53 14.54
CA GLU A 28 2.27 -4.57 13.88
C GLU A 28 2.40 -5.90 14.64
N SER A 29 3.64 -6.37 14.83
CA SER A 29 4.01 -7.51 15.71
C SER A 29 4.17 -7.08 17.18
N ASP A 30 4.56 -8.01 18.06
CA ASP A 30 5.03 -7.67 19.41
C ASP A 30 6.55 -7.35 19.41
N PRO A 31 6.96 -6.08 19.66
CA PRO A 31 8.36 -5.66 19.62
C PRO A 31 9.20 -6.14 20.83
N LEU A 32 8.57 -6.71 21.86
CA LEU A 32 9.25 -7.37 22.98
C LEU A 32 9.50 -8.86 22.70
N VAL A 33 8.72 -9.48 21.81
CA VAL A 33 8.95 -10.86 21.34
C VAL A 33 9.95 -10.87 20.17
N MET A 34 9.73 -10.02 19.16
CA MET A 34 10.58 -9.94 17.96
C MET A 34 10.77 -8.48 17.55
N TRP A 35 12.00 -7.98 17.67
CA TRP A 35 12.33 -6.59 17.34
C TRP A 35 12.50 -6.42 15.82
N ILE A 36 11.61 -5.62 15.22
CA ILE A 36 11.72 -5.21 13.81
C ILE A 36 11.90 -3.69 13.77
N PRO A 37 13.05 -3.16 13.32
CA PRO A 37 13.29 -1.72 13.30
C PRO A 37 12.42 -1.04 12.22
N PRO A 38 11.81 0.13 12.51
CA PRO A 38 10.93 0.81 11.57
C PRO A 38 11.71 1.33 10.36
N ALA A 39 11.38 0.81 9.17
CA ALA A 39 12.12 1.03 7.93
C ALA A 39 11.39 1.92 6.90
N GLY A 40 10.18 2.37 7.22
CA GLY A 40 9.29 3.08 6.29
C GLY A 40 8.81 4.45 6.77
N ILE A 41 7.99 5.09 5.93
CA ILE A 41 7.30 6.33 6.23
C ILE A 41 5.95 6.00 6.90
N GLY A 42 5.83 6.40 8.17
CA GLY A 42 4.58 6.33 8.94
C GLY A 42 3.47 7.27 8.40
N PRO A 43 2.20 7.12 8.85
CA PRO A 43 1.08 7.91 8.35
C PRO A 43 1.26 9.43 8.44
N LEU A 44 1.95 9.94 9.47
CA LEU A 44 2.29 11.37 9.58
C LEU A 44 3.16 11.84 8.41
N GLY A 45 4.20 11.08 8.05
CA GLY A 45 5.06 11.42 6.93
C GLY A 45 4.34 11.28 5.58
N SER A 46 3.47 10.27 5.43
CA SER A 46 2.60 10.12 4.27
C SER A 46 1.70 11.34 4.09
N LEU A 47 0.99 11.76 5.14
CA LEU A 47 0.14 12.95 5.14
C LEU A 47 0.92 14.23 4.81
N VAL A 48 2.15 14.39 5.32
CA VAL A 48 3.01 15.54 4.99
C VAL A 48 3.40 15.54 3.50
N LEU A 49 3.72 14.39 2.91
CA LEU A 49 3.97 14.27 1.47
C LEU A 49 2.74 14.61 0.62
N ASP A 50 1.54 14.26 1.08
CA ASP A 50 0.28 14.57 0.41
C ASP A 50 -0.04 16.07 0.49
N LEU A 51 0.10 16.68 1.67
CA LEU A 51 -0.10 18.12 1.86
C LEU A 51 0.88 18.95 1.02
N PHE A 52 2.16 18.55 0.93
CA PHE A 52 3.11 19.18 0.00
C PHE A 52 2.71 19.03 -1.46
N THR A 53 2.16 17.87 -1.85
CA THR A 53 1.69 17.62 -3.22
C THR A 53 0.48 18.48 -3.59
N ILE A 54 -0.49 18.64 -2.67
CA ILE A 54 -1.68 19.49 -2.88
C ILE A 54 -1.27 20.98 -2.92
N ALA A 55 -0.41 21.43 -2.00
CA ALA A 55 0.14 22.79 -2.02
C ALA A 55 0.98 23.07 -3.28
N GLY A 56 1.80 22.10 -3.71
CA GLY A 56 2.56 22.16 -4.96
C GLY A 56 1.66 22.31 -6.17
N CYS A 57 0.53 21.59 -6.21
CA CYS A 57 -0.50 21.78 -7.23
C CYS A 57 -1.04 23.21 -7.25
N ALA A 58 -1.44 23.77 -6.09
CA ALA A 58 -1.89 25.16 -6.01
C ALA A 58 -0.85 26.15 -6.56
N VAL A 59 0.44 25.99 -6.20
CA VAL A 59 1.54 26.83 -6.71
C VAL A 59 1.73 26.68 -8.23
N VAL A 60 1.61 25.46 -8.78
CA VAL A 60 1.65 25.25 -10.24
C VAL A 60 0.47 25.94 -10.93
N LEU A 61 -0.74 25.86 -10.37
CA LEU A 61 -1.94 26.46 -10.94
C LEU A 61 -1.87 28.00 -10.96
N VAL A 62 -1.37 28.67 -9.90
CA VAL A 62 -1.09 30.13 -9.92
C VAL A 62 -0.08 30.47 -11.01
N ALA A 63 1.03 29.74 -11.06
CA ALA A 63 2.22 30.14 -11.81
C ALA A 63 2.22 29.72 -13.29
N THR A 64 1.16 29.07 -13.76
CA THR A 64 1.01 28.60 -15.15
C THR A 64 0.12 29.56 -15.97
N PRO A 65 0.55 30.03 -17.16
CA PRO A 65 -0.23 30.93 -18.03
C PRO A 65 -1.31 30.23 -18.87
N LEU A 66 -1.74 29.03 -18.47
CA LEU A 66 -2.80 28.24 -19.10
C LEU A 66 -4.04 28.31 -18.22
N HIS A 67 -5.20 28.58 -18.82
CA HIS A 67 -6.45 28.66 -18.06
C HIS A 67 -6.78 27.29 -17.44
N ILE A 68 -7.08 27.27 -16.13
CA ILE A 68 -7.48 26.04 -15.43
C ILE A 68 -8.68 25.42 -16.14
N ALA A 69 -8.62 24.13 -16.46
CA ALA A 69 -9.78 23.41 -16.98
C ALA A 69 -10.81 23.24 -15.84
N THR A 70 -11.83 24.10 -15.82
CA THR A 70 -12.79 24.22 -14.70
C THR A 70 -13.51 22.92 -14.37
N ILE A 71 -13.91 22.15 -15.39
CA ILE A 71 -14.54 20.84 -15.21
C ILE A 71 -13.58 19.84 -14.53
N PRO A 72 -12.38 19.52 -15.06
CA PRO A 72 -11.38 18.73 -14.34
C PRO A 72 -11.06 19.21 -12.92
N ALA A 73 -10.97 20.53 -12.68
CA ALA A 73 -10.72 21.06 -11.34
C ALA A 73 -11.89 20.82 -10.38
N ALA A 74 -13.13 21.05 -10.82
CA ALA A 74 -14.33 20.77 -10.03
C ALA A 74 -14.51 19.27 -9.74
N LEU A 75 -14.26 18.41 -10.74
CA LEU A 75 -14.28 16.95 -10.58
C LEU A 75 -13.23 16.46 -9.60
N ALA A 76 -12.00 17.01 -9.67
CA ALA A 76 -10.95 16.72 -8.71
C ALA A 76 -11.36 17.12 -7.27
N LEU A 77 -11.83 18.36 -7.08
CA LEU A 77 -12.27 18.86 -5.77
C LEU A 77 -13.47 18.09 -5.19
N LEU A 78 -14.43 17.68 -6.02
CA LEU A 78 -15.62 16.94 -5.58
C LEU A 78 -15.26 15.56 -4.99
N GLY A 79 -14.44 14.77 -5.69
CA GLY A 79 -13.96 13.49 -5.13
C GLY A 79 -13.07 13.69 -3.88
N SER A 80 -12.26 14.75 -3.85
CA SER A 80 -11.45 15.10 -2.67
C SER A 80 -12.31 15.49 -1.46
N ALA A 81 -13.45 16.16 -1.67
CA ALA A 81 -14.40 16.46 -0.61
C ALA A 81 -15.03 15.17 -0.06
N GLY A 82 -15.34 14.19 -0.92
CA GLY A 82 -15.80 12.86 -0.50
C GLY A 82 -14.80 12.16 0.43
N VAL A 83 -13.50 12.20 0.09
CA VAL A 83 -12.43 11.67 0.97
C VAL A 83 -12.40 12.43 2.31
N LEU A 84 -12.47 13.76 2.31
CA LEU A 84 -12.41 14.55 3.54
C LEU A 84 -13.64 14.38 4.44
N ILE A 85 -14.83 14.14 3.89
CA ILE A 85 -16.05 13.83 4.65
C ILE A 85 -15.86 12.52 5.45
N HIS A 86 -15.33 11.47 4.82
CA HIS A 86 -15.01 10.21 5.51
C HIS A 86 -13.82 10.35 6.47
N ALA A 87 -12.81 11.13 6.11
CA ALA A 87 -11.66 11.40 6.96
C ALA A 87 -12.03 12.16 8.25
N ALA A 88 -13.11 12.95 8.22
CA ALA A 88 -13.66 13.64 9.38
C ALA A 88 -14.42 12.72 10.35
N SER A 89 -14.94 11.57 9.89
CA SER A 89 -15.61 10.60 10.77
C SER A 89 -14.62 9.59 11.39
N GLN A 90 -13.66 9.07 10.62
CA GLN A 90 -12.57 8.23 11.17
C GLN A 90 -11.23 8.45 10.44
N PRO A 91 -10.10 8.59 11.18
CA PRO A 91 -8.76 8.73 10.59
C PRO A 91 -8.37 7.63 9.60
N LYS A 92 -8.89 6.40 9.75
CA LYS A 92 -8.59 5.27 8.83
C LYS A 92 -8.93 5.57 7.37
N HIS A 93 -9.89 6.47 7.12
CA HIS A 93 -10.25 6.88 5.77
C HIS A 93 -9.27 7.91 5.18
N ALA A 94 -8.59 8.70 6.03
CA ALA A 94 -7.54 9.61 5.61
C ALA A 94 -6.27 8.87 5.19
N ASP A 95 -5.84 7.88 5.99
CA ASP A 95 -4.58 7.15 5.78
C ASP A 95 -4.55 6.43 4.41
N VAL A 96 -5.71 5.99 3.92
CA VAL A 96 -5.90 5.40 2.59
C VAL A 96 -6.22 6.46 1.52
N GLY A 97 -7.12 7.41 1.83
CA GLY A 97 -7.69 8.32 0.82
C GLY A 97 -6.86 9.57 0.50
N MET A 98 -6.04 10.08 1.43
CA MET A 98 -5.20 11.27 1.19
C MET A 98 -4.15 11.07 0.09
N PRO A 99 -3.51 9.89 -0.04
CA PRO A 99 -2.67 9.59 -1.20
C PRO A 99 -3.42 9.61 -2.54
N TRP A 100 -4.73 9.31 -2.56
CA TRP A 100 -5.55 9.42 -3.77
C TRP A 100 -5.81 10.89 -4.13
N VAL A 101 -6.13 11.72 -3.13
CA VAL A 101 -6.25 13.20 -3.29
C VAL A 101 -4.93 13.80 -3.81
N ALA A 102 -3.81 13.38 -3.25
CA ALA A 102 -2.48 13.79 -3.69
C ALA A 102 -2.17 13.33 -5.12
N ALA A 103 -2.50 12.09 -5.50
CA ALA A 103 -2.34 11.58 -6.86
C ALA A 103 -3.16 12.37 -7.89
N VAL A 104 -4.41 12.70 -7.56
CA VAL A 104 -5.29 13.55 -8.38
C VAL A 104 -4.75 14.98 -8.49
N CYS A 105 -4.25 15.57 -7.40
CA CYS A 105 -3.63 16.90 -7.42
C CYS A 105 -2.30 16.90 -8.22
N ALA A 106 -1.48 15.87 -8.08
CA ALA A 106 -0.25 15.68 -8.87
C ALA A 106 -0.56 15.59 -10.36
N ALA A 107 -1.55 14.77 -10.74
CA ALA A 107 -2.00 14.67 -12.13
C ALA A 107 -2.49 16.02 -12.66
N LEU A 108 -3.33 16.74 -11.89
CA LEU A 108 -3.83 18.04 -12.30
C LEU A 108 -2.69 19.05 -12.52
N ALA A 109 -1.69 19.09 -11.64
CA ALA A 109 -0.50 19.94 -11.80
C ALA A 109 0.29 19.58 -13.07
N MET A 110 0.55 18.27 -13.27
CA MET A 110 1.35 17.75 -14.39
C MET A 110 0.66 17.94 -15.75
N VAL A 111 -0.68 17.91 -15.82
CA VAL A 111 -1.43 18.27 -17.03
C VAL A 111 -1.21 19.75 -17.40
N HIS A 112 -1.20 20.64 -16.41
CA HIS A 112 -1.04 22.08 -16.62
C HIS A 112 0.41 22.51 -16.92
N LEU A 113 1.43 21.66 -16.74
CA LEU A 113 2.79 21.99 -17.17
C LEU A 113 2.88 22.20 -18.70
N PRO A 114 3.34 23.37 -19.19
CA PRO A 114 3.37 23.68 -20.63
C PRO A 114 4.14 22.63 -21.44
N ASP A 115 3.56 22.19 -22.57
CA ASP A 115 3.97 20.96 -23.26
C ASP A 115 5.47 20.86 -23.57
N ARG A 116 6.06 21.97 -24.02
CA ARG A 116 7.47 22.08 -24.46
C ARG A 116 8.43 22.59 -23.37
N SER A 117 7.95 22.72 -22.13
CA SER A 117 8.73 23.26 -21.00
C SER A 117 9.87 22.34 -20.57
N SER A 118 10.95 22.95 -20.09
CA SER A 118 12.05 22.34 -19.33
C SER A 118 11.55 21.45 -18.19
N MET A 119 10.46 21.88 -17.56
CA MET A 119 9.89 21.28 -16.36
C MET A 119 9.17 19.96 -16.65
N ARG A 120 8.35 19.92 -17.71
CA ARG A 120 7.71 18.67 -18.16
C ARG A 120 8.75 17.63 -18.59
N ALA A 121 9.89 18.07 -19.15
CA ALA A 121 11.03 17.20 -19.43
C ALA A 121 11.72 16.71 -18.15
N ALA A 122 11.92 17.56 -17.15
CA ALA A 122 12.46 17.18 -15.84
C ALA A 122 11.59 16.15 -15.10
N CYS A 123 10.26 16.27 -15.16
CA CYS A 123 9.34 15.29 -14.57
C CYS A 123 9.44 13.91 -15.24
N ILE A 124 9.47 13.87 -16.59
CA ILE A 124 9.69 12.63 -17.34
C ILE A 124 11.07 12.03 -17.03
N ALA A 125 12.12 12.86 -17.03
CA ALA A 125 13.49 12.46 -16.74
C ALA A 125 13.68 11.91 -15.32
N GLY A 126 13.06 12.55 -14.32
CA GLY A 126 13.04 12.07 -12.93
C GLY A 126 12.31 10.74 -12.78
N ALA A 127 11.10 10.65 -13.36
CA ALA A 127 10.27 9.45 -13.32
C ALA A 127 10.94 8.24 -14.00
N MET A 128 11.58 8.46 -15.15
CA MET A 128 12.38 7.43 -15.84
C MET A 128 13.67 7.09 -15.07
N GLY A 129 14.34 8.09 -14.48
CA GLY A 129 15.59 7.90 -13.72
C GLY A 129 15.42 6.97 -12.51
N MET A 130 14.28 7.04 -11.81
CA MET A 130 13.98 6.15 -10.68
C MET A 130 13.86 4.66 -11.08
N LEU A 131 13.67 4.33 -12.36
CA LEU A 131 13.62 2.93 -12.80
C LEU A 131 14.94 2.19 -12.55
N ALA A 132 16.09 2.88 -12.63
CA ALA A 132 17.38 2.23 -12.38
C ALA A 132 17.52 1.75 -10.93
N LEU A 133 17.07 2.55 -9.96
CA LEU A 133 16.98 2.16 -8.55
C LEU A 133 16.00 0.99 -8.37
N LEU A 134 14.82 1.09 -8.96
CA LEU A 134 13.76 0.08 -8.85
C LEU A 134 14.17 -1.29 -9.42
N ALA A 135 14.86 -1.31 -10.58
CA ALA A 135 15.38 -2.53 -11.17
C ALA A 135 16.52 -3.14 -10.33
N GLY A 136 17.39 -2.30 -9.75
CA GLY A 136 18.44 -2.75 -8.82
C GLY A 136 17.86 -3.38 -7.54
N LYS A 137 16.85 -2.73 -6.93
CA LYS A 137 16.13 -3.29 -5.77
C LYS A 137 15.44 -4.60 -6.12
N ALA A 138 14.79 -4.72 -7.27
CA ALA A 138 14.18 -5.98 -7.70
C ALA A 138 15.19 -7.14 -7.81
N ALA A 139 16.39 -6.87 -8.31
CA ALA A 139 17.45 -7.88 -8.40
C ALA A 139 17.95 -8.31 -7.00
N VAL A 140 18.27 -7.36 -6.13
CA VAL A 140 18.71 -7.66 -4.75
C VAL A 140 17.60 -8.34 -3.94
N GLN A 141 16.34 -7.91 -4.11
CA GLN A 141 15.19 -8.51 -3.43
C GLN A 141 15.00 -10.00 -3.79
N VAL A 142 15.10 -10.34 -5.08
CA VAL A 142 14.87 -11.73 -5.55
C VAL A 142 16.09 -12.62 -5.36
N PHE A 143 17.31 -12.11 -5.54
CA PHE A 143 18.53 -12.95 -5.55
C PHE A 143 19.34 -12.91 -4.24
N VAL A 144 19.07 -11.98 -3.32
CA VAL A 144 19.79 -11.85 -2.05
C VAL A 144 18.84 -11.85 -0.86
N GLU A 145 17.91 -10.89 -0.80
CA GLU A 145 17.04 -10.69 0.38
C GLU A 145 16.06 -11.85 0.57
N HIS A 146 15.37 -12.33 -0.48
CA HIS A 146 14.43 -13.44 -0.36
C HIS A 146 15.11 -14.75 0.10
N PRO A 147 16.22 -15.24 -0.49
CA PRO A 147 16.93 -16.41 0.02
C PRO A 147 17.33 -16.28 1.50
N GLN A 148 17.80 -15.10 1.92
CA GLN A 148 18.14 -14.82 3.33
C GLN A 148 16.90 -14.82 4.23
N THR A 149 15.79 -14.22 3.79
CA THR A 149 14.53 -14.14 4.54
C THR A 149 13.88 -15.51 4.73
N VAL A 150 13.93 -16.37 3.71
CA VAL A 150 13.48 -17.76 3.81
C VAL A 150 14.33 -18.53 4.82
N ALA A 151 15.67 -18.50 4.69
CA ALA A 151 16.56 -19.21 5.61
C ALA A 151 16.42 -18.73 7.08
N ALA A 152 16.24 -17.41 7.28
CA ALA A 152 15.99 -16.84 8.60
C ALA A 152 14.63 -17.25 9.18
N TYR A 153 13.57 -17.29 8.35
CA TYR A 153 12.26 -17.78 8.78
C TYR A 153 12.29 -19.27 9.13
N GLU A 154 12.95 -20.11 8.33
CA GLU A 154 13.08 -21.54 8.62
C GLU A 154 13.80 -21.81 9.94
N GLN A 155 14.74 -20.94 10.34
CA GLN A 155 15.43 -20.99 11.63
C GLN A 155 14.61 -20.41 12.81
N THR A 156 13.67 -19.49 12.55
CA THR A 156 12.95 -18.71 13.60
C THR A 156 11.43 -18.91 13.57
N ARG A 157 10.94 -19.90 12.82
CA ARG A 157 9.53 -20.13 12.48
C ARG A 157 8.58 -20.01 13.65
N GLU A 158 8.85 -20.73 14.74
CA GLU A 158 7.97 -20.77 15.91
C GLU A 158 7.95 -19.41 16.64
N THR A 159 9.09 -18.74 16.76
CA THR A 159 9.20 -17.39 17.34
C THR A 159 8.47 -16.35 16.48
N PHE A 160 8.55 -16.45 15.15
CA PHE A 160 7.80 -15.58 14.24
C PHE A 160 6.28 -15.80 14.37
N LEU A 161 5.82 -17.05 14.30
CA LEU A 161 4.39 -17.37 14.43
C LEU A 161 3.84 -16.94 15.80
N THR A 162 4.64 -17.11 16.87
CA THR A 162 4.29 -16.64 18.22
C THR A 162 4.22 -15.12 18.30
N SER A 163 5.14 -14.36 17.68
CA SER A 163 5.10 -12.89 17.69
C SER A 163 3.92 -12.28 16.90
N GLN A 164 3.32 -13.06 16.00
CA GLN A 164 2.07 -12.77 15.29
C GLN A 164 0.80 -13.30 16.00
N GLY A 165 0.95 -14.15 17.02
CA GLY A 165 -0.15 -14.84 17.69
C GLY A 165 -0.84 -15.92 16.85
N TRP A 166 -0.10 -16.59 15.96
CA TRP A 166 -0.60 -17.62 15.05
C TRP A 166 -0.15 -19.03 15.48
N SER A 167 -1.05 -20.01 15.37
CA SER A 167 -0.66 -21.44 15.48
C SER A 167 -0.09 -21.96 14.15
N PRO A 168 0.79 -22.99 14.16
CA PRO A 168 1.42 -23.53 12.95
C PRO A 168 0.45 -23.97 11.85
N ASP A 169 -0.67 -24.60 12.20
CA ASP A 169 -1.68 -25.08 11.24
C ASP A 169 -2.72 -24.02 10.86
N SER A 170 -2.61 -22.79 11.39
CA SER A 170 -3.58 -21.73 11.14
C SER A 170 -3.65 -21.34 9.66
N ILE A 171 -4.82 -20.86 9.25
CA ILE A 171 -5.03 -20.33 7.88
C ILE A 171 -4.13 -19.11 7.63
N MET A 172 -3.74 -18.36 8.67
CA MET A 172 -2.80 -17.23 8.55
C MET A 172 -1.37 -17.72 8.28
N ALA A 173 -0.85 -18.66 9.09
CA ALA A 173 0.48 -19.23 8.91
C ALA A 173 0.65 -19.84 7.51
N ARG A 174 -0.26 -20.73 7.10
CA ARG A 174 -0.25 -21.36 5.77
C ARG A 174 -0.26 -20.35 4.61
N ASN A 175 -1.02 -19.25 4.74
CA ASN A 175 -1.07 -18.20 3.72
C ASN A 175 0.18 -17.30 3.71
N TYR A 176 0.79 -17.06 4.86
CA TYR A 176 2.07 -16.35 4.97
C TYR A 176 3.19 -17.16 4.33
N GLU A 177 3.35 -18.43 4.72
CA GLU A 177 4.36 -19.35 4.16
C GLU A 177 4.23 -19.48 2.64
N ARG A 178 3.00 -19.70 2.14
CA ARG A 178 2.71 -19.74 0.70
C ARG A 178 3.24 -18.51 -0.04
N ARG A 179 3.23 -17.33 0.57
CA ARG A 179 3.74 -16.07 -0.03
C ARG A 179 5.24 -15.88 0.19
N LEU A 180 5.76 -16.24 1.37
CA LEU A 180 7.17 -16.15 1.70
C LEU A 180 8.06 -16.97 0.74
N TYR A 181 7.61 -18.15 0.34
CA TYR A 181 8.33 -19.01 -0.60
C TYR A 181 8.20 -18.59 -2.09
N GLN A 182 7.63 -17.42 -2.39
CA GLN A 182 7.46 -16.92 -3.76
C GLN A 182 8.45 -15.78 -4.08
N PRO A 183 9.54 -16.04 -4.84
CA PRO A 183 10.48 -15.00 -5.22
C PRO A 183 9.90 -14.09 -6.31
N GLU A 184 9.19 -13.06 -5.87
CA GLU A 184 8.65 -11.96 -6.66
C GLU A 184 9.21 -10.61 -6.17
N ALA A 185 9.63 -9.75 -7.11
CA ALA A 185 10.03 -8.39 -6.79
C ALA A 185 8.82 -7.49 -6.55
N THR A 186 8.80 -6.80 -5.41
CA THR A 186 7.78 -5.79 -5.04
C THR A 186 8.34 -4.37 -5.03
N GLY A 187 9.66 -4.21 -4.99
CA GLY A 187 10.30 -2.94 -4.65
C GLY A 187 9.76 -2.40 -3.31
N TRP A 188 9.65 -1.09 -3.20
CA TRP A 188 9.07 -0.40 -2.04
C TRP A 188 7.52 -0.36 -2.01
N PHE A 189 6.85 -1.05 -2.94
CA PHE A 189 5.39 -1.00 -3.07
C PHE A 189 4.65 -2.13 -2.34
N GLY A 190 5.37 -3.11 -1.77
CA GLY A 190 4.81 -4.27 -1.06
C GLY A 190 4.05 -5.29 -1.93
N LEU A 191 3.70 -4.95 -3.18
CA LEU A 191 2.93 -5.79 -4.10
C LEU A 191 3.61 -5.89 -5.46
N SER A 192 3.86 -7.13 -5.91
CA SER A 192 4.52 -7.44 -7.18
C SER A 192 3.75 -6.94 -8.40
N ASN A 193 2.41 -7.00 -8.36
CA ASN A 193 1.55 -6.43 -9.41
C ASN A 193 1.68 -4.90 -9.52
N VAL A 194 1.84 -4.18 -8.41
CA VAL A 194 1.98 -2.71 -8.40
C VAL A 194 3.34 -2.30 -8.96
N PHE A 195 4.40 -3.00 -8.54
CA PHE A 195 5.74 -2.85 -9.11
C PHE A 195 5.77 -3.16 -10.61
N GLY A 196 5.16 -4.28 -11.00
CA GLY A 196 5.01 -4.71 -12.39
C GLY A 196 4.28 -3.67 -13.25
N SER A 197 3.27 -2.98 -12.72
CA SER A 197 2.51 -1.95 -13.44
C SER A 197 3.37 -0.77 -13.89
N LEU A 198 4.26 -0.30 -13.01
CA LEU A 198 5.19 0.79 -13.32
C LEU A 198 6.27 0.31 -14.30
N ALA A 199 6.82 -0.90 -14.12
CA ALA A 199 7.77 -1.49 -15.07
C ALA A 199 7.14 -1.68 -16.48
N ALA A 200 5.90 -2.18 -16.53
CA ALA A 200 5.10 -2.36 -17.73
C ALA A 200 4.82 -1.03 -18.44
N ALA A 201 4.50 0.03 -17.70
CA ALA A 201 4.31 1.36 -18.26
C ALA A 201 5.60 1.91 -18.91
N TRP A 202 6.77 1.72 -18.26
CA TRP A 202 8.05 2.16 -18.80
C TRP A 202 8.53 1.33 -20.00
N ILE A 203 8.35 0.01 -20.02
CA ILE A 203 8.71 -0.80 -21.19
C ILE A 203 7.82 -0.48 -22.39
N ALA A 204 6.49 -0.33 -22.20
CA ALA A 204 5.57 0.03 -23.27
C ALA A 204 5.90 1.41 -23.87
N ALA A 205 6.16 2.41 -23.03
CA ALA A 205 6.62 3.73 -23.47
C ALA A 205 7.98 3.67 -24.18
N SER A 206 8.93 2.87 -23.69
CA SER A 206 10.28 2.77 -24.28
C SER A 206 10.28 2.05 -25.64
N ILE A 207 9.49 0.98 -25.79
CA ILE A 207 9.29 0.28 -27.07
C ILE A 207 8.67 1.23 -28.12
N VAL A 208 7.62 1.95 -27.76
CA VAL A 208 6.96 2.90 -28.68
C VAL A 208 7.88 4.07 -29.02
N ALA A 209 8.66 4.59 -28.06
CA ALA A 209 9.64 5.65 -28.33
C ALA A 209 10.71 5.19 -29.32
N LEU A 210 11.27 3.99 -29.14
CA LEU A 210 12.28 3.41 -30.03
C LEU A 210 11.72 3.18 -31.44
N ALA A 211 10.54 2.57 -31.55
CA ALA A 211 9.88 2.32 -32.84
C ALA A 211 9.63 3.62 -33.63
N LEU A 212 9.14 4.67 -32.96
CA LEU A 212 8.91 5.98 -33.57
C LEU A 212 10.22 6.71 -33.94
N MET A 213 11.29 6.58 -33.15
CA MET A 213 12.62 7.11 -33.52
C MET A 213 13.24 6.36 -34.72
N ILE A 214 12.99 5.06 -34.85
CA ILE A 214 13.37 4.27 -36.03
C ILE A 214 12.58 4.74 -37.26
N GLN A 215 11.26 4.88 -37.14
CA GLN A 215 10.38 5.29 -38.25
C GLN A 215 10.66 6.72 -38.74
N SER A 216 10.82 7.68 -37.83
CA SER A 216 11.08 9.09 -38.15
C SER A 216 12.53 9.42 -38.49
N ARG A 217 13.43 8.42 -38.47
CA ARG A 217 14.90 8.57 -38.59
C ARG A 217 15.55 9.47 -37.52
N ALA A 218 14.83 9.89 -36.47
CA ALA A 218 15.24 10.77 -35.37
C ALA A 218 16.29 10.16 -34.39
N ARG A 219 17.31 9.48 -34.92
CA ARG A 219 18.23 8.57 -34.21
C ARG A 219 19.37 9.31 -33.50
N SER A 220 19.07 10.03 -32.42
CA SER A 220 20.10 10.48 -31.50
C SER A 220 20.73 9.27 -30.77
N ARG A 221 22.03 9.00 -30.98
CA ARG A 221 22.75 7.90 -30.32
C ARG A 221 22.57 7.92 -28.79
N ARG A 222 22.56 9.10 -28.16
CA ARG A 222 22.34 9.26 -26.72
C ARG A 222 20.91 8.86 -26.30
N ALA A 223 19.90 9.29 -27.06
CA ALA A 223 18.50 8.93 -26.78
C ALA A 223 18.24 7.44 -26.99
N CYS A 224 18.75 6.86 -28.09
CA CYS A 224 18.61 5.43 -28.36
C CYS A 224 19.31 4.55 -27.31
N LEU A 225 20.49 4.94 -26.81
CA LEU A 225 21.16 4.24 -25.71
C LEU A 225 20.38 4.34 -24.39
N ALA A 226 19.90 5.53 -24.03
CA ALA A 226 19.09 5.72 -22.82
C ALA A 226 17.78 4.92 -22.88
N ILE A 227 17.08 4.92 -24.02
CA ILE A 227 15.85 4.16 -24.22
C ILE A 227 16.12 2.64 -24.27
N GLY A 228 17.22 2.20 -24.88
CA GLY A 228 17.65 0.80 -24.86
C GLY A 228 17.93 0.29 -23.44
N ALA A 229 18.65 1.08 -22.63
CA ALA A 229 18.86 0.79 -21.21
C ALA A 229 17.53 0.74 -20.43
N MET A 230 16.61 1.68 -20.68
CA MET A 230 15.26 1.66 -20.09
C MET A 230 14.46 0.41 -20.47
N VAL A 231 14.53 -0.08 -21.71
CA VAL A 231 13.88 -1.35 -22.11
C VAL A 231 14.45 -2.52 -21.31
N LEU A 232 15.78 -2.62 -21.19
CA LEU A 232 16.44 -3.71 -20.47
C LEU A 232 16.12 -3.69 -18.96
N LEU A 233 16.20 -2.51 -18.33
CA LEU A 233 15.88 -2.33 -16.90
C LEU A 233 14.39 -2.60 -16.62
N ALA A 234 13.48 -2.12 -17.48
CA ALA A 234 12.05 -2.35 -17.34
C ALA A 234 11.68 -3.83 -17.58
N ALA A 235 12.32 -4.49 -18.55
CA ALA A 235 12.13 -5.92 -18.81
C ALA A 235 12.62 -6.77 -17.62
N GLY A 236 13.81 -6.49 -17.09
CA GLY A 236 14.33 -7.15 -15.89
C GLY A 236 13.41 -6.98 -14.68
N ALA A 237 12.99 -5.75 -14.38
CA ALA A 237 12.02 -5.47 -13.32
C ALA A 237 10.69 -6.21 -13.52
N LEU A 238 10.11 -6.18 -14.73
CA LEU A 238 8.85 -6.85 -15.04
C LEU A 238 8.96 -8.38 -14.93
N LEU A 239 10.06 -8.99 -15.40
CA LEU A 239 10.31 -10.42 -15.27
C LEU A 239 10.46 -10.85 -13.80
N LEU A 240 11.21 -10.09 -13.00
CA LEU A 240 11.39 -10.34 -11.57
C LEU A 240 10.10 -10.11 -10.78
N SER A 241 9.20 -9.24 -11.24
CA SER A 241 7.87 -9.05 -10.63
C SER A 241 6.94 -10.26 -10.82
N ARG A 242 7.22 -11.14 -11.81
CA ARG A 242 6.35 -12.26 -12.25
C ARG A 242 4.89 -11.90 -12.59
N SER A 243 4.52 -10.62 -12.60
CA SER A 243 3.16 -10.15 -12.82
C SER A 243 2.66 -10.37 -14.26
N LYS A 244 1.94 -11.48 -14.46
CA LYS A 244 1.30 -11.84 -15.74
C LYS A 244 0.34 -10.76 -16.23
N GLY A 245 -0.42 -10.13 -15.32
CA GLY A 245 -1.33 -9.03 -15.63
C GLY A 245 -0.59 -7.81 -16.20
N SER A 246 0.53 -7.43 -15.58
CA SER A 246 1.36 -6.30 -16.02
C SER A 246 1.94 -6.53 -17.43
N ALA A 247 2.38 -7.76 -17.72
CA ALA A 247 2.85 -8.13 -19.05
C ALA A 247 1.73 -8.11 -20.10
N GLY A 248 0.53 -8.62 -19.77
CA GLY A 248 -0.65 -8.52 -20.64
C GLY A 248 -1.06 -7.08 -20.92
N ALA A 249 -1.05 -6.22 -19.90
CA ALA A 249 -1.33 -4.78 -20.04
C ALA A 249 -0.29 -4.05 -20.90
N ALA A 250 1.01 -4.40 -20.78
CA ALA A 250 2.06 -3.87 -21.65
C ALA A 250 1.80 -4.18 -23.13
N ILE A 251 1.45 -5.44 -23.44
CA ILE A 251 1.14 -5.88 -24.82
C ILE A 251 -0.10 -5.15 -25.34
N LEU A 252 -1.19 -5.13 -24.58
CA LEU A 252 -2.43 -4.44 -24.94
C LEU A 252 -2.20 -2.95 -25.20
N ALA A 253 -1.42 -2.26 -24.35
CA ALA A 253 -1.13 -0.85 -24.48
C ALA A 253 -0.28 -0.50 -25.71
N VAL A 254 0.70 -1.33 -26.07
CA VAL A 254 1.51 -1.15 -27.29
C VAL A 254 0.66 -1.36 -28.54
N VAL A 255 -0.18 -2.40 -28.58
CA VAL A 255 -1.12 -2.65 -29.69
C VAL A 255 -2.13 -1.51 -29.81
N ALA A 256 -2.73 -1.07 -28.70
CA ALA A 256 -3.67 0.04 -28.65
C ALA A 256 -3.03 1.37 -29.07
N PHE A 257 -1.77 1.63 -28.70
CA PHE A 257 -1.03 2.81 -29.18
C PHE A 257 -0.91 2.78 -30.71
N PHE A 258 -0.43 1.67 -31.30
CA PHE A 258 -0.27 1.60 -32.75
C PHE A 258 -1.61 1.62 -33.50
N LEU A 259 -2.67 1.04 -32.93
CA LEU A 259 -4.03 1.14 -33.48
C LEU A 259 -4.54 2.60 -33.47
N ALA A 260 -4.36 3.32 -32.37
CA ALA A 260 -4.69 4.75 -32.26
C ALA A 260 -3.84 5.62 -33.20
N TRP A 261 -2.56 5.29 -33.37
CA TRP A 261 -1.63 5.95 -34.30
C TRP A 261 -2.00 5.70 -35.78
N ARG A 262 -2.46 4.50 -36.11
CA ARG A 262 -2.92 4.09 -37.46
C ARG A 262 -4.30 4.64 -37.82
N PHE A 263 -5.15 4.89 -36.82
CA PHE A 263 -6.52 5.37 -36.97
C PHE A 263 -6.76 6.65 -36.14
N ARG A 264 -5.89 7.66 -36.27
CA ARG A 264 -5.88 8.87 -35.43
C ARG A 264 -7.23 9.59 -35.26
N LYS A 265 -8.10 9.58 -36.29
CA LYS A 265 -9.46 10.13 -36.23
C LYS A 265 -10.36 9.40 -35.20
N ARG A 266 -10.09 8.12 -34.94
CA ARG A 266 -10.78 7.24 -33.97
C ARG A 266 -9.99 6.99 -32.68
N ALA A 267 -8.87 7.69 -32.44
CA ALA A 267 -8.01 7.45 -31.28
C ALA A 267 -8.75 7.51 -29.93
N ALA A 268 -9.80 8.34 -29.81
CA ALA A 268 -10.62 8.41 -28.60
C ALA A 268 -11.36 7.10 -28.29
N LEU A 269 -11.86 6.40 -29.31
CA LEU A 269 -12.50 5.10 -29.14
C LEU A 269 -11.48 4.07 -28.64
N VAL A 270 -10.28 4.05 -29.22
CA VAL A 270 -9.22 3.10 -28.85
C VAL A 270 -8.75 3.34 -27.40
N VAL A 271 -8.49 4.59 -27.01
CA VAL A 271 -8.02 4.94 -25.65
C VAL A 271 -9.08 4.62 -24.60
N VAL A 272 -10.37 4.84 -24.88
CA VAL A 272 -11.47 4.49 -23.96
C VAL A 272 -11.75 2.99 -23.94
N ALA A 273 -11.56 2.27 -25.05
CA ALA A 273 -11.77 0.83 -25.11
C ALA A 273 -10.76 0.03 -24.27
N VAL A 274 -9.53 0.52 -24.05
CA VAL A 274 -8.50 -0.20 -23.29
C VAL A 274 -8.94 -0.64 -21.88
N PRO A 275 -9.37 0.25 -20.96
CA PRO A 275 -9.88 -0.18 -19.65
C PRO A 275 -11.16 -1.04 -19.78
N LEU A 276 -12.06 -0.70 -20.71
CA LEU A 276 -13.33 -1.40 -20.88
C LEU A 276 -13.15 -2.84 -21.38
N ILE A 277 -12.14 -3.12 -22.21
CA ILE A 277 -11.80 -4.47 -22.67
C ILE A 277 -11.28 -5.33 -21.52
N VAL A 278 -10.48 -4.77 -20.60
CA VAL A 278 -10.01 -5.50 -19.42
C VAL A 278 -11.19 -5.85 -18.50
N LEU A 279 -12.07 -4.89 -18.20
CA LEU A 279 -13.29 -5.12 -17.43
C LEU A 279 -14.21 -6.15 -18.08
N ALA A 280 -14.42 -6.07 -19.40
CA ALA A 280 -15.18 -7.07 -20.15
C ALA A 280 -14.53 -8.47 -20.06
N GLY A 281 -13.20 -8.55 -20.04
CA GLY A 281 -12.46 -9.79 -19.76
C GLY A 281 -12.76 -10.38 -18.38
N VAL A 282 -12.83 -9.55 -17.33
CA VAL A 282 -13.21 -10.00 -15.97
C VAL A 282 -14.66 -10.49 -15.94
N ILE A 283 -15.59 -9.77 -16.58
CA ILE A 283 -17.01 -10.16 -16.67
C ILE A 283 -17.16 -11.49 -17.43
N VAL A 284 -16.51 -11.65 -18.59
CA VAL A 284 -16.55 -12.90 -19.36
C VAL A 284 -15.90 -14.05 -18.58
N ARG A 285 -14.78 -13.81 -17.87
CA ARG A 285 -14.21 -14.81 -16.95
C ARG A 285 -15.22 -15.22 -15.89
N GLY A 286 -15.95 -14.28 -15.29
CA GLY A 286 -16.99 -14.54 -14.31
C GLY A 286 -18.13 -15.39 -14.85
N LEU A 287 -18.64 -15.06 -16.04
CA LEU A 287 -19.71 -15.81 -16.72
C LEU A 287 -19.31 -17.24 -17.13
N LEU A 288 -18.01 -17.53 -17.27
CA LEU A 288 -17.50 -18.88 -17.51
C LEU A 288 -17.40 -19.73 -16.23
N GLY A 289 -17.51 -19.12 -15.04
CA GLY A 289 -17.46 -19.81 -13.75
C GLY A 289 -16.18 -20.63 -13.54
N GLU A 290 -16.30 -21.78 -12.88
CA GLU A 290 -15.15 -22.63 -12.52
C GLU A 290 -14.58 -23.45 -13.70
N ARG A 291 -15.16 -23.34 -14.91
CA ARG A 291 -14.79 -24.13 -16.11
C ARG A 291 -13.36 -23.89 -16.63
N LEU A 292 -12.62 -22.96 -16.04
CA LEU A 292 -11.22 -22.66 -16.35
C LEU A 292 -10.40 -22.67 -15.05
N GLY A 293 -9.30 -23.41 -15.02
CA GLY A 293 -8.38 -23.45 -13.87
C GLY A 293 -7.58 -22.16 -13.59
N GLU A 294 -7.87 -21.07 -14.31
CA GLU A 294 -7.34 -19.74 -14.03
C GLU A 294 -8.23 -19.09 -12.95
N LEU A 295 -7.75 -19.01 -11.71
CA LEU A 295 -8.53 -18.51 -10.57
C LEU A 295 -8.36 -17.01 -10.30
N SER A 296 -7.27 -16.37 -10.73
CA SER A 296 -6.95 -15.01 -10.31
C SER A 296 -7.89 -13.95 -10.91
N ILE A 297 -8.33 -14.13 -12.15
CA ILE A 297 -9.34 -13.25 -12.76
C ILE A 297 -10.76 -13.63 -12.29
N LEU A 298 -11.00 -14.88 -11.87
CA LEU A 298 -12.27 -15.29 -11.25
C LEU A 298 -12.47 -14.64 -9.89
N PHE A 299 -11.44 -14.59 -9.04
CA PHE A 299 -11.52 -13.89 -7.75
C PHE A 299 -11.74 -12.37 -7.95
N ARG A 300 -11.14 -11.76 -8.98
CA ARG A 300 -11.41 -10.37 -9.36
C ARG A 300 -12.86 -10.11 -9.77
N TRP A 301 -13.52 -11.09 -10.39
CA TRP A 301 -14.96 -11.03 -10.62
C TRP A 301 -15.76 -11.06 -9.30
N PHE A 302 -15.41 -11.93 -8.35
CA PHE A 302 -16.04 -11.93 -7.02
C PHE A 302 -15.84 -10.60 -6.26
N TYR A 303 -14.65 -10.00 -6.37
CA TYR A 303 -14.42 -8.68 -5.77
C TYR A 303 -15.33 -7.60 -6.38
N ILE A 304 -15.49 -7.60 -7.71
CA ILE A 304 -16.39 -6.68 -8.44
C ILE A 304 -17.86 -6.92 -8.05
N GLN A 305 -18.28 -8.17 -7.86
CA GLN A 305 -19.63 -8.48 -7.35
C GLN A 305 -19.85 -7.90 -5.94
N GLY A 306 -18.90 -8.07 -5.03
CA GLY A 306 -18.95 -7.49 -3.69
C GLY A 306 -18.98 -5.97 -3.71
N ALA A 307 -18.09 -5.32 -4.48
CA ALA A 307 -18.06 -3.87 -4.63
C ALA A 307 -19.34 -3.30 -5.27
N THR A 308 -19.98 -4.05 -6.17
CA THR A 308 -21.27 -3.66 -6.77
C THR A 308 -22.38 -3.66 -5.72
N ARG A 309 -22.43 -4.66 -4.83
CA ARG A 309 -23.37 -4.70 -3.69
C ARG A 309 -23.13 -3.51 -2.75
N ILE A 310 -21.89 -3.32 -2.29
CA ILE A 310 -21.49 -2.19 -1.43
C ILE A 310 -21.89 -0.83 -2.03
N PHE A 311 -21.74 -0.65 -3.34
CA PHE A 311 -22.18 0.57 -4.02
C PHE A 311 -23.71 0.72 -4.07
N LEU A 312 -24.46 -0.36 -4.26
CA LEU A 312 -25.93 -0.32 -4.24
C LEU A 312 -26.48 -0.05 -2.82
N ASP A 313 -25.81 -0.54 -1.79
CA ASP A 313 -26.16 -0.30 -0.38
C ASP A 313 -25.78 1.12 0.09
N HIS A 314 -24.68 1.69 -0.43
CA HIS A 314 -24.16 3.01 -0.04
C HIS A 314 -23.93 3.97 -1.23
N PRO A 315 -24.93 4.24 -2.10
CA PRO A 315 -24.69 4.81 -3.43
C PRO A 315 -24.20 6.27 -3.44
N ILE A 316 -24.50 7.08 -2.42
CA ILE A 316 -24.17 8.51 -2.44
C ILE A 316 -22.69 8.74 -2.09
N LEU A 317 -22.24 8.20 -0.96
CA LEU A 317 -20.90 8.45 -0.39
C LEU A 317 -20.00 7.21 -0.31
N GLY A 318 -20.50 5.99 -0.54
CA GLY A 318 -19.76 4.76 -0.29
C GLY A 318 -19.41 4.52 1.18
N VAL A 319 -18.61 3.47 1.44
CA VAL A 319 -18.18 3.08 2.80
C VAL A 319 -16.88 3.78 3.27
N GLY A 320 -16.37 4.71 2.48
CA GLY A 320 -15.11 5.42 2.72
C GLY A 320 -13.87 4.60 2.32
N PRO A 321 -12.74 5.26 1.98
CA PRO A 321 -11.51 4.58 1.52
C PRO A 321 -11.03 3.45 2.44
N GLY A 322 -10.95 3.70 3.75
CA GLY A 322 -10.59 2.70 4.78
C GLY A 322 -11.72 1.79 5.24
N GLY A 323 -12.88 1.75 4.56
CA GLY A 323 -14.04 0.95 4.96
C GLY A 323 -14.31 -0.30 4.10
N PHE A 324 -13.65 -0.44 2.93
CA PHE A 324 -13.96 -1.50 1.98
C PHE A 324 -13.82 -2.91 2.57
N LYS A 325 -12.76 -3.19 3.37
CA LYS A 325 -12.56 -4.54 3.93
C LYS A 325 -13.75 -4.96 4.79
N ASP A 326 -14.15 -4.12 5.76
CA ASP A 326 -15.25 -4.43 6.68
C ASP A 326 -16.54 -4.74 5.91
N ALA A 327 -16.88 -3.93 4.90
CA ALA A 327 -18.08 -4.13 4.07
C ALA A 327 -17.97 -5.34 3.12
N TYR A 328 -16.78 -5.67 2.61
CA TYR A 328 -16.58 -6.81 1.71
C TYR A 328 -16.78 -8.16 2.42
N MET A 329 -16.54 -8.26 3.73
CA MET A 329 -16.80 -9.47 4.50
C MET A 329 -18.28 -9.91 4.44
N LEU A 330 -19.19 -8.93 4.48
CA LEU A 330 -20.64 -9.14 4.33
C LEU A 330 -21.05 -9.28 2.85
N ALA A 331 -20.45 -8.50 1.95
CA ALA A 331 -20.90 -8.38 0.57
C ALA A 331 -20.36 -9.46 -0.39
N LYS A 332 -19.32 -10.21 -0.03
CA LYS A 332 -18.68 -11.20 -0.92
C LYS A 332 -19.58 -12.41 -1.22
N PRO A 333 -19.39 -13.11 -2.36
CA PRO A 333 -20.00 -14.43 -2.58
C PRO A 333 -19.51 -15.46 -1.56
N ALA A 334 -20.35 -16.44 -1.18
CA ALA A 334 -19.96 -17.50 -0.24
C ALA A 334 -18.72 -18.30 -0.71
N ILE A 335 -18.62 -18.53 -2.02
CA ILE A 335 -17.48 -19.20 -2.67
C ILE A 335 -16.22 -18.32 -2.81
N SER A 336 -16.22 -17.07 -2.35
CA SER A 336 -15.04 -16.19 -2.40
C SER A 336 -14.15 -16.46 -1.17
N PRO A 337 -13.03 -17.20 -1.31
CA PRO A 337 -12.23 -17.58 -0.15
C PRO A 337 -11.46 -16.40 0.45
N GLU A 338 -11.20 -15.35 -0.34
CA GLU A 338 -10.34 -14.24 0.04
C GLU A 338 -11.04 -13.15 0.87
N GLU A 339 -10.20 -12.30 1.46
CA GLU A 339 -10.54 -11.10 2.23
C GLU A 339 -9.70 -9.93 1.68
N VAL A 340 -10.33 -9.00 0.96
CA VAL A 340 -9.59 -7.92 0.27
C VAL A 340 -9.98 -6.53 0.77
N SER A 341 -9.02 -5.62 0.80
CA SER A 341 -9.19 -4.21 1.17
C SER A 341 -9.48 -3.28 -0.02
N SER A 342 -9.52 -3.83 -1.24
CA SER A 342 -9.82 -3.15 -2.49
C SER A 342 -10.38 -4.16 -3.49
N PRO A 343 -11.37 -3.80 -4.33
CA PRO A 343 -11.86 -4.68 -5.38
C PRO A 343 -10.93 -4.86 -6.58
N HIS A 344 -9.71 -4.32 -6.52
CA HIS A 344 -8.71 -4.42 -7.59
C HIS A 344 -9.22 -3.85 -8.93
N SER A 345 -10.00 -2.77 -8.90
CA SER A 345 -10.43 -2.07 -10.11
C SER A 345 -10.82 -0.65 -9.75
N ILE A 346 -10.04 0.32 -10.25
CA ILE A 346 -10.15 1.75 -9.90
C ILE A 346 -11.57 2.32 -10.02
N PHE A 347 -12.42 1.81 -10.92
CA PHE A 347 -13.81 2.25 -11.02
C PHE A 347 -14.69 1.66 -9.91
N PHE A 348 -14.52 0.38 -9.55
CA PHE A 348 -15.25 -0.26 -8.46
C PHE A 348 -14.72 0.12 -7.08
N ASP A 349 -13.41 0.37 -6.95
CA ASP A 349 -12.80 1.02 -5.77
C ASP A 349 -13.50 2.35 -5.49
N LEU A 350 -13.55 3.25 -6.48
CA LEU A 350 -14.13 4.60 -6.30
C LEU A 350 -15.65 4.59 -6.09
N LEU A 351 -16.40 3.70 -6.76
CA LEU A 351 -17.85 3.60 -6.55
C LEU A 351 -18.18 3.01 -5.17
N SER A 352 -17.53 1.93 -4.74
CA SER A 352 -17.82 1.33 -3.44
C SER A 352 -17.33 2.17 -2.25
N THR A 353 -16.18 2.86 -2.37
CA THR A 353 -15.62 3.66 -1.27
C THR A 353 -16.08 5.11 -1.25
N LEU A 354 -16.44 5.71 -2.39
CA LEU A 354 -16.83 7.14 -2.48
C LEU A 354 -18.18 7.36 -3.18
N GLY A 355 -18.91 6.30 -3.56
CA GLY A 355 -20.24 6.41 -4.17
C GLY A 355 -20.25 7.20 -5.48
N LEU A 356 -21.38 7.88 -5.74
CA LEU A 356 -21.53 8.82 -6.84
C LEU A 356 -20.53 10.00 -6.77
N VAL A 357 -20.04 10.36 -5.58
CA VAL A 357 -18.97 11.35 -5.41
C VAL A 357 -17.63 10.82 -5.98
N GLY A 358 -17.34 9.53 -5.81
CA GLY A 358 -16.23 8.84 -6.49
C GLY A 358 -16.36 8.82 -8.01
N GLY A 359 -17.60 8.82 -8.51
CA GLY A 359 -17.92 9.00 -9.94
C GLY A 359 -17.32 10.27 -10.56
N ALA A 360 -17.08 11.33 -9.77
CA ALA A 360 -16.41 12.53 -10.24
C ALA A 360 -14.98 12.26 -10.74
N TRP A 361 -14.23 11.39 -10.06
CA TRP A 361 -12.89 10.99 -10.49
C TRP A 361 -12.92 9.99 -11.66
N ILE A 362 -13.98 9.18 -11.81
CA ILE A 362 -14.20 8.37 -13.02
C ILE A 362 -14.41 9.28 -14.25
N LEU A 363 -15.17 10.36 -14.11
CA LEU A 363 -15.31 11.41 -15.15
C LEU A 363 -13.98 12.16 -15.40
N LEU A 364 -13.12 12.29 -14.39
CA LEU A 364 -11.76 12.85 -14.55
C LEU A 364 -10.86 11.91 -15.38
N PHE A 365 -10.94 10.58 -15.18
CA PHE A 365 -10.28 9.61 -16.07
C PHE A 365 -10.81 9.68 -17.50
N ALA A 366 -12.13 9.85 -17.70
CA ALA A 366 -12.70 10.07 -19.04
C ALA A 366 -12.14 11.36 -19.70
N CYS A 367 -11.94 12.44 -18.92
CA CYS A 367 -11.28 13.66 -19.39
C CYS A 367 -9.79 13.41 -19.75
N ALA A 368 -9.07 12.61 -18.97
CA ALA A 368 -7.69 12.21 -19.29
C ALA A 368 -7.63 11.39 -20.59
N CYS A 369 -8.49 10.37 -20.75
CA CYS A 369 -8.61 9.58 -21.98
C CYS A 369 -8.89 10.45 -23.21
N ARG A 370 -9.81 11.41 -23.11
CA ARG A 370 -10.09 12.41 -24.17
C ARG A 370 -8.85 13.24 -24.51
N SER A 371 -8.07 13.64 -23.50
CA SER A 371 -6.86 14.45 -23.68
C SER A 371 -5.69 13.66 -24.30
N ILE A 372 -5.48 12.42 -23.85
CA ILE A 372 -4.51 11.47 -24.42
C ILE A 372 -4.84 11.19 -25.90
N ALA A 373 -6.10 10.90 -26.22
CA ALA A 373 -6.55 10.75 -27.59
C ALA A 373 -6.39 12.04 -28.42
N GLY A 374 -6.57 13.20 -27.80
CA GLY A 374 -6.24 14.51 -28.38
C GLY A 374 -4.78 14.60 -28.82
N ARG A 375 -3.85 14.24 -27.94
CA ARG A 375 -2.39 14.21 -28.22
C ARG A 375 -2.05 13.30 -29.40
N VAL A 376 -2.60 12.08 -29.45
CA VAL A 376 -2.36 11.15 -30.59
C VAL A 376 -2.95 11.70 -31.89
N ARG A 377 -4.12 12.36 -31.83
CA ARG A 377 -4.78 12.94 -33.00
C ARG A 377 -4.03 14.13 -33.59
N THR A 378 -3.46 15.00 -32.76
CA THR A 378 -2.69 16.19 -33.19
C THR A 378 -1.17 15.95 -33.24
N ALA A 379 -0.73 14.70 -33.29
CA ALA A 379 0.69 14.36 -33.33
C ALA A 379 1.29 14.55 -34.74
N GLU A 380 1.70 15.78 -35.03
CA GLU A 380 2.47 16.11 -36.22
C GLU A 380 3.89 15.50 -36.16
N THR A 381 4.36 14.98 -37.29
CA THR A 381 5.76 14.58 -37.46
C THR A 381 6.61 15.82 -37.68
N SER A 382 7.02 16.48 -36.60
CA SER A 382 7.90 17.66 -36.67
C SER A 382 9.19 17.35 -37.43
N GLU A 383 9.60 18.30 -38.27
CA GLU A 383 10.86 18.28 -39.01
C GLU A 383 12.08 18.26 -38.09
N GLU A 384 13.25 17.96 -38.66
CA GLU A 384 14.51 18.03 -37.91
C GLU A 384 14.76 19.46 -37.41
N SER A 385 15.11 19.57 -36.13
CA SER A 385 15.34 20.84 -35.46
C SER A 385 16.53 20.64 -34.53
N PRO A 386 17.49 21.59 -34.50
CA PRO A 386 18.82 21.35 -33.91
C PRO A 386 18.77 20.94 -32.44
N ALA A 387 19.86 20.31 -32.00
CA ALA A 387 20.05 19.87 -30.62
C ALA A 387 19.73 21.00 -29.62
N ARG A 388 18.99 20.66 -28.57
CA ARG A 388 18.66 21.63 -27.52
C ARG A 388 19.93 21.91 -26.69
N PRO A 389 20.27 23.17 -26.38
CA PRO A 389 21.32 23.44 -25.40
C PRO A 389 20.95 22.81 -24.05
N PHE A 390 21.97 22.43 -23.26
CA PHE A 390 21.78 21.71 -22.01
C PHE A 390 20.95 22.51 -21.00
N ASP A 391 19.76 22.00 -20.68
CA ASP A 391 18.79 22.65 -19.80
C ASP A 391 19.18 22.45 -18.33
N ARG A 392 20.09 23.32 -17.84
CA ARG A 392 20.60 23.28 -16.46
C ARG A 392 19.46 23.28 -15.42
N PRO A 393 18.41 24.11 -15.51
CA PRO A 393 17.28 24.06 -14.56
C PRO A 393 16.52 22.74 -14.59
N ALA A 394 16.23 22.17 -15.76
CA ALA A 394 15.58 20.86 -15.86
C ALA A 394 16.42 19.75 -15.21
N MET A 395 17.73 19.76 -15.45
CA MET A 395 18.62 18.77 -14.87
C MET A 395 18.75 18.94 -13.35
N LEU A 396 18.90 20.16 -12.85
CA LEU A 396 18.98 20.41 -11.41
C LEU A 396 17.71 19.95 -10.68
N LEU A 397 16.52 20.20 -11.25
CA LEU A 397 15.26 19.68 -10.68
C LEU A 397 15.22 18.14 -10.68
N ALA A 398 15.53 17.49 -11.80
CA ALA A 398 15.50 16.03 -11.91
C ALA A 398 16.54 15.38 -10.97
N ALA A 399 17.77 15.89 -10.95
CA ALA A 399 18.88 15.38 -10.15
C ALA A 399 18.64 15.58 -8.64
N ALA A 400 18.16 16.76 -8.23
CA ALA A 400 17.80 17.00 -6.83
C ALA A 400 16.63 16.10 -6.39
N SER A 401 15.65 15.86 -7.25
CA SER A 401 14.49 15.01 -6.93
C SER A 401 14.88 13.53 -6.79
N ILE A 402 15.69 12.99 -7.71
CA ILE A 402 16.23 11.62 -7.63
C ILE A 402 17.15 11.49 -6.41
N GLY A 403 18.08 12.42 -6.24
CA GLY A 403 19.06 12.40 -5.13
C GLY A 403 18.39 12.49 -3.76
N PHE A 404 17.36 13.34 -3.61
CA PHE A 404 16.59 13.44 -2.37
C PHE A 404 15.79 12.15 -2.09
N ALA A 405 15.14 11.57 -3.11
CA ALA A 405 14.40 10.31 -2.93
C ALA A 405 15.32 9.15 -2.51
N ILE A 406 16.49 9.01 -3.14
CA ILE A 406 17.50 7.98 -2.81
C ILE A 406 18.13 8.24 -1.44
N GLY A 407 18.43 9.51 -1.10
CA GLY A 407 18.99 9.88 0.20
C GLY A 407 18.01 9.67 1.35
N LEU A 408 16.73 10.01 1.16
CA LEU A 408 15.70 9.79 2.18
C LEU A 408 15.39 8.29 2.35
N SER A 409 15.42 7.52 1.26
CA SER A 409 15.38 6.05 1.28
C SER A 409 16.53 5.46 2.10
N ALA A 410 17.76 5.93 1.91
CA ALA A 410 18.91 5.52 2.72
C ALA A 410 18.79 5.94 4.20
N TYR A 411 18.14 7.07 4.49
CA TYR A 411 17.90 7.54 5.86
C TYR A 411 16.91 6.66 6.62
N PHE A 412 15.79 6.24 6.00
CA PHE A 412 14.80 5.37 6.64
C PHE A 412 15.32 3.95 6.82
N GLU A 413 15.95 3.35 5.81
CA GLU A 413 16.52 1.99 5.90
C GLU A 413 17.90 1.92 6.57
N ARG A 414 18.37 2.98 7.25
CA ARG A 414 19.75 3.04 7.78
C ARG A 414 20.13 1.91 8.75
N SER A 415 19.15 1.33 9.45
CA SER A 415 19.32 0.18 10.34
C SER A 415 19.29 -1.18 9.62
N LEU A 416 18.92 -1.21 8.35
CA LEU A 416 18.82 -2.41 7.49
C LEU A 416 19.74 -2.29 6.25
N LEU A 417 20.68 -1.35 6.25
CA LEU A 417 21.48 -1.00 5.08
C LEU A 417 22.59 -2.03 4.82
N THR A 418 22.29 -3.04 4.00
CA THR A 418 23.30 -4.00 3.52
C THR A 418 24.25 -3.36 2.49
N PRO A 419 25.46 -3.92 2.28
CA PRO A 419 26.39 -3.45 1.24
C PRO A 419 25.78 -3.47 -0.17
N GLU A 420 24.99 -4.49 -0.49
CA GLU A 420 24.30 -4.67 -1.77
C GLU A 420 23.27 -3.55 -2.00
N MET A 421 22.50 -3.21 -0.97
CA MET A 421 21.56 -2.08 -1.01
C MET A 421 22.26 -0.72 -1.07
N GLY A 422 23.45 -0.59 -0.48
CA GLY A 422 24.33 0.57 -0.71
C GLY A 422 24.77 0.70 -2.17
N ILE A 423 25.21 -0.41 -2.79
CA ILE A 423 25.60 -0.47 -4.20
C ILE A 423 24.41 -0.17 -5.12
N VAL A 424 23.23 -0.73 -4.85
CA VAL A 424 21.99 -0.45 -5.61
C VAL A 424 21.63 1.03 -5.56
N ARG A 425 21.76 1.69 -4.40
CA ARG A 425 21.52 3.14 -4.26
C ARG A 425 22.53 3.97 -5.05
N ALA A 426 23.81 3.63 -4.98
CA ALA A 426 24.87 4.32 -5.72
C ALA A 426 24.74 4.17 -7.24
N LEU A 427 24.57 2.94 -7.73
CA LEU A 427 24.36 2.65 -9.16
C LEU A 427 23.02 3.20 -9.66
N GLY A 428 21.96 3.08 -8.87
CA GLY A 428 20.64 3.63 -9.18
C GLY A 428 20.67 5.15 -9.34
N LEU A 429 21.43 5.86 -8.50
CA LEU A 429 21.67 7.30 -8.65
C LEU A 429 22.46 7.60 -9.93
N VAL A 430 23.61 6.96 -10.15
CA VAL A 430 24.47 7.24 -11.32
C VAL A 430 23.75 6.94 -12.65
N LEU A 431 23.10 5.77 -12.75
CA LEU A 431 22.34 5.37 -13.94
C LEU A 431 21.07 6.21 -14.11
N GLY A 432 20.35 6.52 -13.02
CA GLY A 432 19.18 7.38 -13.06
C GLY A 432 19.49 8.80 -13.54
N LEU A 433 20.61 9.37 -13.09
CA LEU A 433 21.14 10.66 -13.57
C LEU A 433 21.59 10.58 -15.04
N ALA A 434 22.20 9.48 -15.48
CA ALA A 434 22.59 9.28 -16.88
C ALA A 434 21.36 9.16 -17.82
N ILE A 435 20.32 8.45 -17.39
CA ILE A 435 19.03 8.37 -18.08
C ILE A 435 18.37 9.75 -18.15
N ALA A 436 18.32 10.48 -17.02
CA ALA A 436 17.78 11.84 -16.98
C ALA A 436 18.56 12.80 -17.90
N ALA A 437 19.89 12.70 -17.92
CA ALA A 437 20.75 13.45 -18.85
C ALA A 437 20.41 13.14 -20.32
N GLY A 438 20.23 11.87 -20.67
CA GLY A 438 19.86 11.43 -22.02
C GLY A 438 18.49 11.95 -22.47
N VAL A 439 17.50 11.98 -21.58
CA VAL A 439 16.16 12.52 -21.84
C VAL A 439 16.18 14.04 -21.99
N ILE A 440 16.89 14.76 -21.13
CA ILE A 440 16.94 16.23 -21.13
C ILE A 440 17.77 16.78 -22.31
N GLN A 441 18.84 16.08 -22.70
CA GLN A 441 19.67 16.41 -23.87
C GLN A 441 19.09 15.93 -25.21
N ALA A 442 17.96 15.23 -25.21
CA ALA A 442 17.37 14.71 -26.44
C ALA A 442 17.01 15.86 -27.42
N PRO A 443 17.33 15.73 -28.73
CA PRO A 443 16.88 16.69 -29.74
C PRO A 443 15.37 16.90 -29.69
N ARG A 444 14.90 18.07 -30.13
CA ARG A 444 13.48 18.48 -30.02
C ARG A 444 12.49 17.42 -30.55
N GLN A 445 12.87 16.77 -31.65
CA GLN A 445 12.11 15.69 -32.29
C GLN A 445 12.09 14.41 -31.42
N SER A 446 13.25 13.94 -30.94
CA SER A 446 13.35 12.81 -30.00
C SER A 446 12.59 13.07 -28.69
N ALA A 447 12.66 14.30 -28.15
CA ALA A 447 11.91 14.72 -26.97
C ALA A 447 10.39 14.86 -27.23
N HIS A 448 9.95 15.09 -28.47
CA HIS A 448 8.55 14.95 -28.86
C HIS A 448 8.11 13.48 -28.89
N ILE A 449 8.94 12.60 -29.44
CA ILE A 449 8.67 11.17 -29.51
C ILE A 449 8.53 10.56 -28.11
N VAL A 450 9.42 10.88 -27.16
CA VAL A 450 9.28 10.41 -25.75
C VAL A 450 7.96 10.90 -25.12
N ARG A 451 7.60 12.17 -25.33
CA ARG A 451 6.33 12.76 -24.84
C ARG A 451 5.08 12.18 -25.50
N LEU A 452 5.19 11.64 -26.71
CA LEU A 452 4.11 10.91 -27.38
C LEU A 452 4.05 9.45 -26.92
N ALA A 453 5.20 8.80 -26.76
CA ALA A 453 5.30 7.41 -26.32
C ALA A 453 4.86 7.20 -24.86
N ALA A 454 4.92 8.24 -24.02
CA ALA A 454 4.26 8.26 -22.70
C ALA A 454 2.77 7.87 -22.75
N VAL A 455 2.08 8.03 -23.90
CA VAL A 455 0.71 7.53 -24.10
C VAL A 455 0.64 6.01 -23.94
N ALA A 456 1.62 5.24 -24.42
CA ALA A 456 1.63 3.79 -24.22
C ALA A 456 1.77 3.45 -22.73
N GLY A 457 2.64 4.16 -21.99
CA GLY A 457 2.74 4.01 -20.54
C GLY A 457 1.43 4.34 -19.80
N ALA A 458 0.74 5.41 -20.18
CA ALA A 458 -0.56 5.75 -19.63
C ALA A 458 -1.65 4.71 -19.97
N LEU A 459 -1.61 4.11 -21.16
CA LEU A 459 -2.52 3.02 -21.55
C LEU A 459 -2.27 1.75 -20.73
N VAL A 460 -1.03 1.44 -20.33
CA VAL A 460 -0.75 0.33 -19.38
C VAL A 460 -1.43 0.59 -18.05
N ILE A 461 -1.24 1.76 -17.45
CA ILE A 461 -1.86 2.11 -16.17
C ILE A 461 -3.38 2.03 -16.28
N LEU A 462 -3.99 2.64 -17.31
CA LEU A 462 -5.44 2.60 -17.52
C LEU A 462 -5.98 1.16 -17.71
N ALA A 463 -5.21 0.26 -18.33
CA ALA A 463 -5.58 -1.14 -18.50
C ALA A 463 -5.45 -1.95 -17.21
N HIS A 464 -4.29 -1.91 -16.57
CA HIS A 464 -3.96 -2.80 -15.45
C HIS A 464 -4.67 -2.42 -14.16
N THR A 465 -5.00 -1.13 -13.97
CA THR A 465 -5.82 -0.62 -12.86
C THR A 465 -7.29 -1.04 -12.90
N GLN A 466 -7.65 -1.97 -13.77
CA GLN A 466 -8.95 -2.67 -13.76
C GLN A 466 -8.85 -4.10 -13.17
N ILE A 467 -7.65 -4.57 -12.81
CA ILE A 467 -7.36 -5.86 -12.16
C ILE A 467 -6.29 -5.74 -11.04
N GLU A 468 -6.02 -4.51 -10.62
CA GLU A 468 -5.04 -3.99 -9.65
C GLU A 468 -5.53 -2.57 -9.23
N VAL A 469 -5.27 -1.89 -8.10
CA VAL A 469 -4.29 -1.83 -6.97
C VAL A 469 -3.05 -0.91 -7.05
N THR A 470 -2.78 -0.25 -8.17
CA THR A 470 -1.67 0.72 -8.35
C THR A 470 -2.15 2.15 -8.13
N LEU A 471 -3.25 2.57 -8.76
CA LEU A 471 -3.75 3.95 -8.63
C LEU A 471 -4.28 4.28 -7.23
N VAL A 472 -4.72 3.26 -6.48
CA VAL A 472 -5.12 3.36 -5.06
C VAL A 472 -3.97 3.08 -4.07
N SER A 473 -2.78 2.69 -4.53
CA SER A 473 -1.62 2.46 -3.66
C SER A 473 -1.00 3.78 -3.19
N ALA A 474 -0.76 3.90 -1.88
CA ALA A 474 -0.09 5.06 -1.30
C ALA A 474 1.37 5.24 -1.79
N GLY A 475 2.02 4.20 -2.31
CA GLY A 475 3.35 4.30 -2.93
C GLY A 475 3.28 4.67 -4.41
N ALA A 476 2.52 3.89 -5.20
CA ALA A 476 2.57 4.02 -6.66
C ALA A 476 1.56 5.00 -7.26
N GLY A 477 0.46 5.31 -6.57
CA GLY A 477 -0.66 6.10 -7.10
C GLY A 477 -0.25 7.45 -7.67
N PRO A 478 0.50 8.30 -6.94
CA PRO A 478 0.97 9.58 -7.45
C PRO A 478 1.88 9.49 -8.69
N MET A 479 2.69 8.43 -8.83
CA MET A 479 3.49 8.21 -10.04
C MET A 479 2.62 7.73 -11.21
N ALA A 480 1.72 6.77 -10.98
CA ALA A 480 0.80 6.27 -12.00
C ALA A 480 -0.10 7.40 -12.55
N ALA A 481 -0.62 8.26 -11.67
CA ALA A 481 -1.39 9.45 -12.02
C ALA A 481 -0.51 10.50 -12.76
N THR A 482 0.75 10.67 -12.36
CA THR A 482 1.73 11.50 -13.06
C THR A 482 2.03 11.00 -14.48
N ILE A 483 2.15 9.68 -14.70
CA ILE A 483 2.34 9.08 -16.03
C ILE A 483 1.15 9.41 -16.95
N ILE A 484 -0.09 9.21 -16.46
CA ILE A 484 -1.32 9.57 -17.18
C ILE A 484 -1.34 11.07 -17.54
N ALA A 485 -1.00 11.94 -16.59
CA ALA A 485 -0.98 13.39 -16.79
C ALA A 485 0.11 13.86 -17.77
N LEU A 486 1.29 13.24 -17.76
CA LEU A 486 2.38 13.53 -18.69
C LEU A 486 2.03 13.11 -20.13
N ALA A 487 1.19 12.09 -20.30
CA ALA A 487 0.61 11.66 -21.58
C ALA A 487 -0.58 12.52 -22.09
N CYS A 488 -1.25 13.28 -21.22
CA CYS A 488 -2.35 14.15 -21.63
C CYS A 488 -1.86 15.34 -22.49
N ALA A 489 -2.65 15.79 -23.47
CA ALA A 489 -2.47 17.12 -24.06
C ALA A 489 -2.74 18.21 -23.00
N PRO A 490 -1.95 19.30 -22.92
CA PRO A 490 -2.29 20.42 -22.05
C PRO A 490 -3.51 21.19 -22.56
N PRO A 491 -4.17 22.00 -21.71
CA PRO A 491 -5.35 22.77 -22.10
C PRO A 491 -5.12 23.66 -23.33
N ALA A 492 -5.97 23.51 -24.36
CA ALA A 492 -5.78 24.14 -25.67
C ALA A 492 -6.04 25.67 -25.71
N ARG A 493 -6.36 26.31 -24.58
CA ARG A 493 -6.58 27.75 -24.45
C ARG A 493 -5.41 28.42 -23.71
N ALA A 494 -4.46 28.95 -24.49
CA ALA A 494 -3.46 29.89 -24.00
C ALA A 494 -4.00 31.33 -24.07
N ARG A 495 -3.40 32.23 -23.27
CA ARG A 495 -3.78 33.66 -23.09
C ARG A 495 -5.12 33.87 -22.36
N CYS A 496 -5.06 33.83 -21.04
CA CYS A 496 -5.86 34.74 -20.22
C CYS A 496 -4.90 35.77 -19.61
N THR A 497 -5.28 37.05 -19.55
CA THR A 497 -4.51 38.11 -18.87
C THR A 497 -4.81 38.17 -17.37
N ARG A 498 -5.83 37.45 -16.90
CA ARG A 498 -6.16 37.30 -15.48
C ARG A 498 -5.44 36.10 -14.88
N SER A 499 -4.95 36.25 -13.65
CA SER A 499 -4.33 35.17 -12.88
C SER A 499 -5.33 34.04 -12.58
N ASN A 500 -4.83 32.81 -12.52
CA ASN A 500 -5.56 31.60 -12.13
C ASN A 500 -5.93 31.54 -10.62
N SER A 501 -5.93 32.68 -9.93
CA SER A 501 -5.98 32.79 -8.46
C SER A 501 -7.14 32.03 -7.82
N GLY A 502 -8.35 32.10 -8.39
CA GLY A 502 -9.53 31.43 -7.83
C GLY A 502 -9.38 29.91 -7.75
N GLY A 503 -8.93 29.25 -8.82
CA GLY A 503 -8.74 27.79 -8.80
C GLY A 503 -7.58 27.37 -7.90
N ALA A 504 -6.49 28.14 -7.86
CA ALA A 504 -5.40 27.87 -6.94
C ALA A 504 -5.80 28.08 -5.47
N ALA A 505 -6.64 29.07 -5.17
CA ALA A 505 -7.16 29.31 -3.83
C ALA A 505 -8.02 28.12 -3.33
N LEU A 506 -8.75 27.44 -4.22
CA LEU A 506 -9.48 26.21 -3.87
C LEU A 506 -8.54 25.06 -3.50
N PHE A 507 -7.43 24.85 -4.23
CA PHE A 507 -6.46 23.80 -3.87
C PHE A 507 -5.58 24.17 -2.66
N ALA A 508 -5.27 25.45 -2.45
CA ALA A 508 -4.66 25.92 -1.21
C ALA A 508 -5.61 25.74 -0.02
N GLY A 509 -6.89 26.07 -0.19
CA GLY A 509 -7.95 25.81 0.80
C GLY A 509 -8.13 24.32 1.10
N LEU A 510 -8.03 23.44 0.09
CA LEU A 510 -8.03 22.00 0.28
C LEU A 510 -6.85 21.53 1.13
N ALA A 511 -5.63 22.02 0.86
CA ALA A 511 -4.45 21.70 1.67
C ALA A 511 -4.58 22.20 3.11
N VAL A 512 -5.11 23.42 3.31
CA VAL A 512 -5.35 23.98 4.65
C VAL A 512 -6.42 23.16 5.39
N ALA A 513 -7.56 22.87 4.75
CA ALA A 513 -8.65 22.09 5.37
C ALA A 513 -8.19 20.67 5.76
N ALA A 514 -7.50 19.96 4.86
CA ALA A 514 -6.93 18.65 5.15
C ALA A 514 -5.88 18.72 6.27
N GLY A 515 -5.00 19.74 6.26
CA GLY A 515 -3.99 19.95 7.29
C GLY A 515 -4.61 20.22 8.67
N SER A 516 -5.54 21.17 8.76
CA SER A 516 -6.23 21.51 10.01
C SER A 516 -7.05 20.34 10.59
N LEU A 517 -7.67 19.53 9.73
CA LEU A 517 -8.47 18.37 10.15
C LEU A 517 -7.60 17.19 10.62
N LEU A 518 -6.52 16.89 9.90
CA LEU A 518 -5.84 15.59 10.01
C LEU A 518 -4.47 15.65 10.68
N LEU A 519 -3.76 16.78 10.58
CA LEU A 519 -2.41 16.89 11.10
C LEU A 519 -2.34 16.83 12.64
N PRO A 520 -3.25 17.46 13.43
CA PRO A 520 -3.17 17.41 14.89
C PRO A 520 -3.33 16.01 15.48
N SER A 521 -4.35 15.25 15.06
CA SER A 521 -4.60 13.88 15.54
C SER A 521 -3.48 12.92 15.11
N THR A 522 -3.06 13.01 13.84
CA THR A 522 -1.99 12.17 13.29
C THR A 522 -0.62 12.49 13.91
N PHE A 523 -0.34 13.76 14.24
CA PHE A 523 0.88 14.16 14.92
C PHE A 523 0.94 13.62 16.36
N HIS A 524 -0.10 13.84 17.17
CA HIS A 524 -0.11 13.35 18.55
C HIS A 524 -0.05 11.82 18.64
N TRP A 525 -0.82 11.12 17.79
CA TRP A 525 -0.77 9.65 17.68
C TRP A 525 0.62 9.16 17.27
N SER A 526 1.22 9.74 16.23
CA SER A 526 2.55 9.31 15.75
C SER A 526 3.64 9.62 16.78
N ALA A 527 3.58 10.75 17.48
CA ALA A 527 4.55 11.11 18.51
C ALA A 527 4.41 10.22 19.76
N ALA A 528 3.19 9.81 20.11
CA ALA A 528 2.94 8.85 21.18
C ALA A 528 3.45 7.44 20.81
N LEU A 529 3.18 6.95 19.60
CA LEU A 529 3.76 5.69 19.13
C LEU A 529 5.29 5.72 19.10
N THR A 530 5.94 6.82 18.69
CA THR A 530 7.41 6.93 18.76
C THR A 530 7.92 6.80 20.19
N ARG A 531 7.30 7.48 21.17
CA ARG A 531 7.70 7.35 22.59
C ARG A 531 7.44 5.96 23.16
N ALA A 532 6.34 5.30 22.76
CA ALA A 532 6.10 3.89 23.08
C ALA A 532 7.22 3.00 22.51
N THR A 533 7.59 3.20 21.23
CA THR A 533 8.71 2.50 20.59
C THR A 533 10.03 2.75 21.31
N ASP A 534 10.30 3.99 21.76
CA ASP A 534 11.51 4.34 22.50
C ASP A 534 11.60 3.64 23.87
N ALA A 535 10.47 3.28 24.49
CA ALA A 535 10.43 2.51 25.73
C ALA A 535 10.75 1.01 25.54
N VAL A 536 10.31 0.39 24.43
CA VAL A 536 10.54 -1.04 24.14
C VAL A 536 11.84 -1.33 23.39
N ARG A 537 12.28 -0.39 22.52
CA ARG A 537 13.49 -0.49 21.69
C ARG A 537 14.73 -0.97 22.44
N PRO A 538 15.08 -0.47 23.65
CA PRO A 538 16.31 -0.88 24.32
C PRO A 538 16.34 -2.37 24.68
N VAL A 539 15.18 -2.98 24.94
CA VAL A 539 15.03 -4.40 25.25
C VAL A 539 15.04 -5.22 23.96
N GLY A 540 14.25 -4.81 22.96
CA GLY A 540 14.19 -5.49 21.66
C GLY A 540 15.56 -5.56 20.96
N GLU A 541 16.29 -4.45 20.91
CA GLU A 541 17.67 -4.41 20.39
C GLU A 541 18.63 -5.29 21.20
N ALA A 542 18.48 -5.36 22.53
CA ALA A 542 19.36 -6.15 23.38
C ALA A 542 19.16 -7.66 23.21
N ILE A 543 17.91 -8.08 22.99
CA ILE A 543 17.54 -9.47 22.67
C ILE A 543 18.08 -9.84 21.27
N SER A 544 17.79 -9.04 20.23
CA SER A 544 18.33 -9.26 18.87
C SER A 544 19.87 -9.35 18.87
N THR A 545 20.54 -8.45 19.62
CA THR A 545 22.01 -8.48 19.76
C THR A 545 22.52 -9.75 20.45
N LEU A 546 21.73 -10.35 21.36
CA LEU A 546 22.07 -11.60 22.03
C LEU A 546 21.88 -12.80 21.09
N ASP A 547 20.75 -12.86 20.38
CA ASP A 547 20.41 -13.94 19.45
C ASP A 547 21.37 -13.98 18.25
N GLU A 548 21.84 -12.82 17.79
CA GLU A 548 22.86 -12.67 16.73
C GLU A 548 24.31 -12.87 17.23
N ALA A 549 24.55 -12.95 18.54
CA ALA A 549 25.92 -12.99 19.07
C ALA A 549 26.52 -14.41 19.04
N PRO A 550 27.73 -14.59 18.49
CA PRO A 550 28.44 -15.86 18.63
C PRO A 550 28.66 -16.21 20.12
N PRO A 551 28.54 -17.49 20.52
CA PRO A 551 28.74 -17.92 21.89
C PRO A 551 30.08 -17.44 22.47
N ASN A 552 30.05 -17.00 23.73
CA ASN A 552 31.21 -16.44 24.47
C ASN A 552 31.86 -15.19 23.83
N SER A 553 31.23 -14.54 22.85
CA SER A 553 31.75 -13.31 22.25
C SER A 553 31.59 -12.08 23.15
N ALA A 554 32.41 -11.06 22.93
CA ALA A 554 32.25 -9.75 23.58
C ALA A 554 30.89 -9.10 23.28
N LYS A 555 30.28 -9.39 22.12
CA LYS A 555 28.89 -8.98 21.80
C LYS A 555 27.89 -9.64 22.77
N MET A 556 27.99 -10.95 22.97
CA MET A 556 27.13 -11.71 23.88
C MET A 556 27.23 -11.14 25.30
N LEU A 557 28.44 -10.96 25.81
CA LEU A 557 28.67 -10.40 27.16
C LEU A 557 28.08 -8.99 27.31
N ALA A 558 28.25 -8.12 26.31
CA ALA A 558 27.66 -6.78 26.31
C ALA A 558 26.12 -6.80 26.21
N ALA A 559 25.53 -7.79 25.52
CA ALA A 559 24.08 -7.97 25.45
C ALA A 559 23.50 -8.44 26.79
N LEU A 560 24.12 -9.42 27.45
CA LEU A 560 23.74 -9.90 28.79
C LEU A 560 23.79 -8.76 29.83
N ASP A 561 24.86 -7.96 29.80
CA ASP A 561 25.04 -6.78 30.65
C ASP A 561 24.03 -5.64 30.33
N ARG A 562 23.68 -5.45 29.05
CA ARG A 562 22.59 -4.55 28.64
C ARG A 562 21.22 -5.02 29.15
N ILE A 563 20.91 -6.31 29.02
CA ILE A 563 19.66 -6.91 29.53
C ILE A 563 19.59 -6.77 31.05
N ALA A 564 20.66 -7.07 31.78
CA ALA A 564 20.70 -6.95 33.23
C ALA A 564 20.44 -5.52 33.73
N ARG A 565 21.02 -4.50 33.09
CA ARG A 565 20.71 -3.09 33.41
C ARG A 565 19.24 -2.72 33.14
N LEU A 566 18.66 -3.22 32.04
CA LEU A 566 17.27 -2.95 31.67
C LEU A 566 16.29 -3.67 32.60
N ALA A 567 16.62 -4.89 33.04
CA ALA A 567 15.91 -5.64 34.07
C ALA A 567 16.03 -4.94 35.44
N GLY A 568 17.22 -4.44 35.79
CA GLY A 568 17.57 -4.00 37.13
C GLY A 568 18.13 -5.13 38.00
N THR A 569 18.75 -6.13 37.37
CA THR A 569 19.29 -7.35 38.01
C THR A 569 20.82 -7.38 37.90
N ALA A 570 21.44 -8.36 38.56
CA ALA A 570 22.82 -8.74 38.25
C ALA A 570 22.92 -9.33 36.83
N THR A 571 24.13 -9.34 36.25
CA THR A 571 24.42 -9.98 34.96
C THR A 571 24.19 -11.49 35.05
N PRO A 572 23.29 -12.08 34.22
CA PRO A 572 22.91 -13.48 34.32
C PRO A 572 24.07 -14.41 33.93
N ARG A 573 24.18 -15.52 34.66
CA ARG A 573 25.27 -16.50 34.54
C ARG A 573 24.85 -17.84 33.94
N ASN A 574 23.54 -18.08 33.83
CA ASN A 574 22.93 -19.30 33.28
C ASN A 574 21.61 -18.96 32.59
N ALA A 575 21.01 -19.94 31.91
CA ALA A 575 19.78 -19.75 31.14
C ALA A 575 18.59 -19.26 32.00
N SER A 576 18.42 -19.79 33.21
CA SER A 576 17.28 -19.40 34.08
C SER A 576 17.40 -17.96 34.59
N GLU A 577 18.61 -17.54 34.99
CA GLU A 577 18.87 -16.13 35.34
C GLU A 577 18.66 -15.20 34.14
N LEU A 578 18.99 -15.65 32.92
CA LEU A 578 18.80 -14.91 31.69
C LEU A 578 17.32 -14.77 31.31
N GLU A 579 16.55 -15.86 31.37
CA GLU A 579 15.10 -15.87 31.16
C GLU A 579 14.38 -14.92 32.13
N ALA A 580 14.74 -14.98 33.43
CA ALA A 580 14.22 -14.07 34.44
C ALA A 580 14.59 -12.60 34.18
N ALA A 581 15.85 -12.32 33.80
CA ALA A 581 16.29 -10.97 33.45
C ALA A 581 15.55 -10.44 32.19
N ILE A 582 15.37 -11.27 31.16
CA ILE A 582 14.58 -10.93 29.97
C ILE A 582 13.12 -10.66 30.34
N ALA A 583 12.50 -11.49 31.18
CA ALA A 583 11.12 -11.29 31.65
C ALA A 583 10.97 -9.98 32.44
N HIS A 584 11.89 -9.67 33.35
CA HIS A 584 11.89 -8.39 34.09
C HIS A 584 12.10 -7.18 33.17
N ALA A 585 13.02 -7.28 32.19
CA ALA A 585 13.25 -6.22 31.22
C ALA A 585 12.01 -5.97 30.34
N ARG A 586 11.37 -7.04 29.84
CA ARG A 586 10.09 -6.98 29.10
C ARG A 586 8.97 -6.34 29.93
N THR A 587 8.80 -6.78 31.18
CA THR A 587 7.80 -6.24 32.13
C THR A 587 7.97 -4.73 32.31
N ARG A 588 9.21 -4.26 32.57
CA ARG A 588 9.53 -2.84 32.75
C ARG A 588 9.31 -2.02 31.49
N ALA A 589 9.65 -2.56 30.32
CA ALA A 589 9.44 -1.89 29.04
C ALA A 589 7.94 -1.78 28.67
N ALA A 590 7.16 -2.83 28.88
CA ALA A 590 5.71 -2.82 28.67
C ALA A 590 5.01 -1.79 29.57
N LEU A 591 5.36 -1.74 30.86
CA LEU A 591 4.85 -0.74 31.80
C LEU A 591 5.21 0.70 31.41
N ALA A 592 6.38 0.93 30.80
CA ALA A 592 6.80 2.24 30.31
C ALA A 592 6.11 2.63 28.97
N ALA A 593 5.82 1.66 28.11
CA ALA A 593 5.19 1.90 26.80
C ALA A 593 3.67 2.09 26.88
N LEU A 594 2.98 1.40 27.79
CA LEU A 594 1.52 1.43 27.91
C LEU A 594 0.92 2.84 28.05
N PRO A 595 1.44 3.75 28.91
CA PRO A 595 0.92 5.11 29.01
C PRO A 595 1.08 5.95 27.73
N GLU A 596 1.98 5.55 26.81
CA GLU A 596 2.14 6.18 25.50
C GLU A 596 1.20 5.54 24.45
N LEU A 597 0.99 4.22 24.51
CA LEU A 597 -0.02 3.53 23.69
C LEU A 597 -1.45 4.04 23.99
N GLU A 598 -1.78 4.29 25.26
CA GLU A 598 -3.08 4.88 25.63
C GLU A 598 -3.21 6.32 25.14
N ARG A 599 -2.17 7.17 25.25
CA ARG A 599 -2.16 8.52 24.65
C ARG A 599 -2.22 8.51 23.13
N ALA A 600 -1.75 7.44 22.47
CA ALA A 600 -1.99 7.24 21.04
C ALA A 600 -3.47 6.92 20.76
N LEU A 601 -4.13 6.12 21.60
CA LEU A 601 -5.57 5.85 21.48
C LEU A 601 -6.42 7.09 21.75
N GLU A 602 -6.07 7.95 22.69
CA GLU A 602 -6.74 9.26 22.89
C GLU A 602 -6.70 10.10 21.61
N ALA A 603 -5.56 10.12 20.91
CA ALA A 603 -5.38 10.86 19.66
C ALA A 603 -6.06 10.23 18.43
N ARG A 604 -6.29 8.91 18.41
CA ARG A 604 -7.03 8.18 17.36
C ARG A 604 -7.88 7.02 17.92
N PRO A 605 -9.05 7.27 18.54
CA PRO A 605 -9.80 6.24 19.28
C PRO A 605 -10.30 5.04 18.46
N SER A 606 -10.50 5.21 17.15
CA SER A 606 -10.93 4.14 16.24
C SER A 606 -9.79 3.29 15.66
N HIS A 607 -8.52 3.58 15.99
CA HIS A 607 -7.37 2.87 15.42
C HIS A 607 -7.15 1.49 16.07
N LEU A 608 -7.87 0.49 15.56
CA LEU A 608 -7.86 -0.90 16.06
C LEU A 608 -6.45 -1.49 16.23
N PRO A 609 -5.47 -1.31 15.32
CA PRO A 609 -4.13 -1.88 15.52
C PRO A 609 -3.42 -1.35 16.78
N THR A 610 -3.49 -0.04 17.07
CA THR A 610 -2.91 0.54 18.31
C THR A 610 -3.59 -0.02 19.56
N ARG A 611 -4.89 -0.31 19.48
CA ARG A 611 -5.64 -0.95 20.56
C ARG A 611 -5.23 -2.41 20.75
N GLN A 612 -5.02 -3.15 19.66
CA GLN A 612 -4.49 -4.52 19.71
C GLN A 612 -3.11 -4.56 20.38
N ALA A 613 -2.21 -3.63 20.05
CA ALA A 613 -0.91 -3.51 20.72
C ALA A 613 -1.02 -3.23 22.23
N ALA A 614 -1.88 -2.29 22.65
CA ALA A 614 -2.12 -2.01 24.07
C ALA A 614 -2.71 -3.22 24.82
N VAL A 615 -3.68 -3.92 24.20
CA VAL A 615 -4.28 -5.14 24.76
C VAL A 615 -3.24 -6.27 24.88
N ARG A 616 -2.40 -6.51 23.87
CA ARG A 616 -1.29 -7.48 23.95
C ARG A 616 -0.36 -7.19 25.12
N MET A 617 0.07 -5.93 25.28
CA MET A 617 0.95 -5.50 26.38
C MET A 617 0.30 -5.71 27.76
N HIS A 618 -1.00 -5.44 27.93
CA HIS A 618 -1.70 -5.73 29.18
C HIS A 618 -1.83 -7.23 29.45
N VAL A 619 -2.22 -8.03 28.44
CA VAL A 619 -2.32 -9.49 28.57
C VAL A 619 -0.97 -10.09 28.96
N ALA A 620 0.13 -9.66 28.36
CA ALA A 620 1.48 -10.10 28.74
C ALA A 620 1.79 -9.80 30.22
N LEU A 621 1.45 -8.60 30.71
CA LEU A 621 1.66 -8.23 32.12
C LEU A 621 0.81 -9.03 33.12
N VAL A 622 -0.38 -9.52 32.74
CA VAL A 622 -1.21 -10.38 33.60
C VAL A 622 -0.51 -11.71 33.92
N TRP A 623 0.33 -12.21 33.01
CA TRP A 623 1.11 -13.43 33.20
C TRP A 623 2.54 -13.19 33.74
N GLN A 624 3.00 -11.93 33.80
CA GLN A 624 4.37 -11.56 34.22
C GLN A 624 4.46 -10.86 35.59
N VAL A 625 3.35 -10.41 36.17
CA VAL A 625 3.34 -9.66 37.44
C VAL A 625 2.78 -10.51 38.58
N ASP A 626 3.55 -10.72 39.65
CA ASP A 626 3.09 -11.53 40.80
C ASP A 626 1.95 -10.90 41.59
N ASP A 627 1.96 -9.58 41.72
CA ASP A 627 1.00 -8.79 42.51
C ASP A 627 -0.45 -9.02 42.02
N PRO A 628 -1.33 -9.62 42.84
CA PRO A 628 -2.71 -9.92 42.44
C PRO A 628 -3.54 -8.67 42.08
N ALA A 629 -3.31 -7.54 42.73
CA ALA A 629 -4.04 -6.29 42.45
C ALA A 629 -3.60 -5.70 41.10
N LYS A 630 -2.29 -5.75 40.79
CA LYS A 630 -1.79 -5.33 39.45
C LYS A 630 -2.26 -6.28 38.35
N ARG A 631 -2.30 -7.60 38.59
CA ARG A 631 -2.92 -8.57 37.66
C ARG A 631 -4.39 -8.24 37.41
N GLN A 632 -5.18 -8.01 38.46
CA GLN A 632 -6.60 -7.66 38.31
C GLN A 632 -6.77 -6.33 37.53
N TYR A 633 -5.93 -5.34 37.78
CA TYR A 633 -5.90 -4.08 37.03
C TYR A 633 -5.62 -4.29 35.54
N HIS A 634 -4.56 -5.03 35.19
CA HIS A 634 -4.22 -5.29 33.78
C HIS A 634 -5.25 -6.18 33.07
N SER A 635 -5.83 -7.18 33.74
CA SER A 635 -6.93 -7.99 33.18
C SER A 635 -8.15 -7.12 32.85
N ARG A 636 -8.55 -6.24 33.80
CA ARG A 636 -9.66 -5.32 33.57
C ARG A 636 -9.37 -4.35 32.44
N ARG A 637 -8.16 -3.76 32.41
CA ARG A 637 -7.79 -2.77 31.39
C ARG A 637 -7.68 -3.37 29.98
N ALA A 638 -7.17 -4.60 29.86
CA ALA A 638 -7.20 -5.34 28.60
C ALA A 638 -8.63 -5.52 28.08
N LEU A 639 -9.55 -5.95 28.96
CA LEU A 639 -10.95 -6.17 28.61
C LEU A 639 -11.68 -4.86 28.27
N GLU A 640 -11.52 -3.80 29.08
CA GLU A 640 -12.06 -2.46 28.80
C GLU A 640 -11.66 -1.96 27.41
N LEU A 641 -10.35 -2.02 27.11
CA LEU A 641 -9.82 -1.58 25.82
C LEU A 641 -10.38 -2.42 24.68
N ALA A 642 -10.47 -3.74 24.84
CA ALA A 642 -11.04 -4.64 23.84
C ALA A 642 -12.55 -4.37 23.60
N GLN A 643 -13.35 -4.21 24.66
CA GLN A 643 -14.78 -3.87 24.59
C GLN A 643 -15.00 -2.53 23.85
N GLN A 644 -14.16 -1.52 24.12
CA GLN A 644 -14.19 -0.25 23.41
C GLN A 644 -13.93 -0.40 21.89
N ALA A 645 -13.23 -1.45 21.44
CA ALA A 645 -13.10 -1.73 20.00
C ALA A 645 -14.47 -1.95 19.36
N ALA A 646 -15.26 -2.85 19.96
CA ALA A 646 -16.58 -3.23 19.48
C ALA A 646 -17.58 -2.06 19.57
N VAL A 647 -17.50 -1.24 20.62
CA VAL A 647 -18.34 -0.03 20.75
C VAL A 647 -18.01 1.03 19.69
N ILE A 648 -16.73 1.24 19.37
CA ILE A 648 -16.31 2.30 18.42
C ILE A 648 -16.41 1.85 16.95
N ASN A 649 -16.20 0.56 16.67
CA ASN A 649 -16.27 -0.03 15.32
C ASN A 649 -17.18 -1.28 15.32
N PRO A 650 -18.49 -1.15 15.59
CA PRO A 650 -19.40 -2.29 15.77
C PRO A 650 -19.59 -3.15 14.51
N HIS A 651 -19.30 -2.60 13.33
CA HIS A 651 -19.40 -3.31 12.04
C HIS A 651 -18.10 -4.02 11.62
N SER A 652 -17.04 -4.00 12.44
CA SER A 652 -15.78 -4.66 12.10
C SER A 652 -15.64 -6.00 12.84
N PRO A 653 -15.59 -7.16 12.15
CA PRO A 653 -15.47 -8.47 12.81
C PRO A 653 -14.19 -8.58 13.65
N ALA A 654 -13.11 -7.89 13.24
CA ALA A 654 -11.85 -7.86 13.98
C ALA A 654 -11.93 -7.12 15.33
N SER A 655 -12.90 -6.20 15.51
CA SER A 655 -13.12 -5.51 16.78
C SER A 655 -13.80 -6.43 17.81
N TRP A 656 -14.82 -7.18 17.38
CA TRP A 656 -15.46 -8.22 18.20
C TRP A 656 -14.55 -9.42 18.45
N GLY A 657 -13.78 -9.83 17.44
CA GLY A 657 -12.76 -10.87 17.57
C GLY A 657 -11.66 -10.53 18.58
N LEU A 658 -11.35 -9.23 18.78
CA LEU A 658 -10.45 -8.79 19.83
C LEU A 658 -11.02 -9.04 21.23
N VAL A 659 -12.31 -8.74 21.47
CA VAL A 659 -12.99 -9.02 22.76
C VAL A 659 -12.88 -10.50 23.11
N ALA A 660 -13.35 -11.39 22.23
CA ALA A 660 -13.34 -12.82 22.49
C ALA A 660 -11.92 -13.38 22.69
N THR A 661 -10.94 -12.94 21.87
CA THR A 661 -9.55 -13.38 22.01
C THR A 661 -8.91 -12.87 23.31
N THR A 662 -9.24 -11.65 23.74
CA THR A 662 -8.77 -11.09 25.03
C THR A 662 -9.30 -11.92 26.20
N ILE A 663 -10.60 -12.23 26.21
CA ILE A 663 -11.23 -13.04 27.25
C ILE A 663 -10.59 -14.45 27.31
N GLN A 664 -10.31 -15.07 26.14
CA GLN A 664 -9.61 -16.35 26.04
C GLN A 664 -8.14 -16.30 26.52
N SER A 665 -7.50 -15.13 26.55
CA SER A 665 -6.09 -14.96 26.97
C SER A 665 -5.90 -14.51 28.42
N LEU A 666 -6.99 -14.32 29.17
CA LEU A 666 -6.98 -13.86 30.57
C LEU A 666 -7.35 -14.99 31.55
N PRO A 667 -6.83 -14.98 32.79
CA PRO A 667 -7.15 -16.00 33.79
C PRO A 667 -8.66 -16.11 34.11
N PRO A 668 -9.21 -17.32 34.36
CA PRO A 668 -10.66 -17.54 34.53
C PRO A 668 -11.36 -16.74 35.64
N ALA A 669 -10.62 -16.25 36.63
CA ALA A 669 -11.16 -15.62 37.84
C ALA A 669 -11.75 -14.20 37.64
N GLY A 670 -11.97 -13.78 36.39
CA GLY A 670 -12.54 -12.46 36.06
C GLY A 670 -13.14 -12.36 34.65
N THR A 671 -13.45 -13.48 34.02
CA THR A 671 -13.81 -13.55 32.58
C THR A 671 -15.12 -14.32 32.36
N SER A 672 -16.07 -13.69 31.66
CA SER A 672 -17.31 -14.36 31.23
C SER A 672 -17.07 -15.08 29.89
N LEU A 673 -17.06 -16.40 29.90
CA LEU A 673 -17.04 -17.20 28.66
C LEU A 673 -18.25 -16.91 27.78
N GLU A 674 -19.41 -16.58 28.37
CA GLU A 674 -20.58 -16.12 27.61
C GLU A 674 -20.32 -14.83 26.85
N GLU A 675 -19.50 -13.91 27.38
CA GLU A 675 -19.14 -12.69 26.67
C GLU A 675 -18.19 -12.98 25.50
N ALA A 676 -17.27 -13.92 25.65
CA ALA A 676 -16.45 -14.42 24.53
C ALA A 676 -17.32 -15.08 23.44
N ILE A 677 -18.34 -15.85 23.84
CA ILE A 677 -19.34 -16.42 22.94
C ILE A 677 -20.09 -15.30 22.21
N ARG A 678 -20.76 -14.38 22.93
CA ARG A 678 -21.51 -13.26 22.33
C ARG A 678 -20.66 -12.44 21.38
N ALA A 679 -19.40 -12.16 21.74
CA ALA A 679 -18.47 -11.44 20.87
C ALA A 679 -18.06 -12.25 19.61
N CYS A 680 -17.81 -13.55 19.74
CA CYS A 680 -17.56 -14.40 18.57
C CYS A 680 -18.82 -14.54 17.68
N GLU A 681 -20.03 -14.57 18.23
CA GLU A 681 -21.28 -14.59 17.46
C GLU A 681 -21.46 -13.30 16.65
N GLN A 682 -21.22 -12.13 17.25
CA GLN A 682 -21.21 -10.86 16.52
C GLN A 682 -20.13 -10.84 15.42
N ALA A 683 -18.93 -11.35 15.71
CA ALA A 683 -17.86 -11.46 14.72
C ALA A 683 -18.21 -12.42 13.56
N ALA A 684 -18.87 -13.55 13.85
CA ALA A 684 -19.34 -14.51 12.85
C ALA A 684 -20.51 -13.96 12.02
N GLY A 685 -21.39 -13.14 12.59
CA GLY A 685 -22.42 -12.41 11.84
C GLY A 685 -21.86 -11.38 10.86
N LEU A 686 -20.68 -10.82 11.17
CA LEU A 686 -19.95 -9.86 10.33
C LEU A 686 -18.96 -10.52 9.34
N ASP A 687 -18.68 -11.81 9.51
CA ASP A 687 -17.93 -12.66 8.57
C ASP A 687 -18.67 -14.00 8.35
N PRO A 688 -19.84 -13.99 7.68
CA PRO A 688 -20.72 -15.16 7.53
C PRO A 688 -20.15 -16.28 6.64
N HIS A 689 -18.93 -16.07 6.11
CA HIS A 689 -18.24 -16.89 5.13
C HIS A 689 -16.77 -17.19 5.52
N GLY A 690 -16.36 -16.89 6.75
CA GLY A 690 -15.04 -17.18 7.29
C GLY A 690 -15.07 -18.28 8.35
N LEU A 691 -14.03 -19.12 8.40
CA LEU A 691 -13.94 -20.22 9.37
C LEU A 691 -13.48 -19.79 10.77
N THR A 692 -12.85 -18.62 10.90
CA THR A 692 -12.16 -18.18 12.13
C THR A 692 -13.06 -18.12 13.35
N TYR A 693 -14.27 -17.56 13.21
CA TYR A 693 -15.21 -17.42 14.34
C TYR A 693 -16.08 -18.67 14.56
N PRO A 694 -16.62 -19.36 13.54
CA PRO A 694 -17.27 -20.66 13.70
C PRO A 694 -16.42 -21.69 14.47
N LEU A 695 -15.12 -21.82 14.16
CA LEU A 695 -14.23 -22.72 14.89
C LEU A 695 -14.10 -22.32 16.38
N LYS A 696 -13.86 -21.03 16.66
CA LYS A 696 -13.81 -20.52 18.05
C LYS A 696 -15.12 -20.73 18.80
N LEU A 697 -16.26 -20.69 18.12
CA LEU A 697 -17.58 -20.92 18.74
C LEU A 697 -17.79 -22.39 19.12
N VAL A 698 -17.35 -23.34 18.29
CA VAL A 698 -17.32 -24.76 18.67
C VAL A 698 -16.51 -24.95 19.95
N ASP A 699 -15.27 -24.44 19.97
CA ASP A 699 -14.37 -24.55 21.13
C ASP A 699 -14.98 -23.93 22.41
N LEU A 700 -15.59 -22.74 22.32
CA LEU A 700 -16.22 -22.05 23.45
C LEU A 700 -17.52 -22.71 23.94
N TYR A 701 -18.31 -23.30 23.05
CA TYR A 701 -19.53 -23.99 23.43
C TYR A 701 -19.26 -25.38 24.03
N GLU A 702 -18.24 -26.10 23.58
CA GLU A 702 -17.76 -27.30 24.29
C GLU A 702 -17.25 -26.95 25.70
N GLN A 703 -16.44 -25.89 25.84
CA GLN A 703 -15.93 -25.41 27.14
C GLN A 703 -17.03 -24.99 28.13
N THR A 704 -18.21 -24.59 27.62
CA THR A 704 -19.38 -24.21 28.44
C THR A 704 -20.45 -25.30 28.51
N GLY A 705 -20.19 -26.51 27.98
CA GLY A 705 -21.10 -27.65 28.02
C GLY A 705 -22.35 -27.54 27.11
N GLN A 706 -22.43 -26.53 26.25
CA GLN A 706 -23.57 -26.27 25.37
C GLN A 706 -23.43 -27.07 24.06
N ILE A 707 -23.47 -28.40 24.17
CA ILE A 707 -23.14 -29.32 23.06
C ILE A 707 -24.02 -29.08 21.81
N ASP A 708 -25.31 -28.75 21.96
CA ASP A 708 -26.20 -28.43 20.82
C ASP A 708 -25.80 -27.15 20.07
N GLN A 709 -25.14 -26.21 20.74
CA GLN A 709 -24.58 -25.02 20.10
C GLN A 709 -23.27 -25.36 19.37
N ALA A 710 -22.40 -26.16 20.00
CA ALA A 710 -21.19 -26.67 19.37
C ALA A 710 -21.52 -27.49 18.10
N ARG A 711 -22.53 -28.37 18.15
CA ARG A 711 -23.07 -29.12 17.01
C ARG A 711 -23.50 -28.21 15.86
N ARG A 712 -24.29 -27.17 16.13
CA ARG A 712 -24.73 -26.19 15.10
C ARG A 712 -23.57 -25.42 14.47
N TRP A 713 -22.61 -24.95 15.27
CA TRP A 713 -21.45 -24.24 14.73
C TRP A 713 -20.45 -25.16 14.02
N ALA A 714 -20.36 -26.45 14.41
CA ALA A 714 -19.60 -27.47 13.69
C ALA A 714 -20.19 -27.72 12.30
N GLN A 715 -21.51 -27.90 12.20
CA GLN A 715 -22.19 -28.01 10.90
C GLN A 715 -21.94 -26.77 10.05
N ARG A 716 -22.11 -25.56 10.61
CA ARG A 716 -21.88 -24.31 9.88
C ARG A 716 -20.44 -24.15 9.38
N ALA A 717 -19.46 -24.61 10.16
CA ALA A 717 -18.05 -24.61 9.75
C ALA A 717 -17.77 -25.62 8.62
N LEU A 718 -18.47 -26.76 8.57
CA LEU A 718 -18.39 -27.70 7.44
C LEU A 718 -19.02 -27.11 6.16
N GLU A 719 -20.20 -26.47 6.25
CA GLU A 719 -20.84 -25.75 5.13
C GLU A 719 -19.90 -24.67 4.53
N ILE A 720 -19.26 -23.88 5.40
CA ILE A 720 -18.29 -22.85 4.95
C ILE A 720 -17.06 -23.53 4.33
N ASN A 721 -16.55 -24.62 4.90
CA ASN A 721 -15.43 -25.38 4.34
C ASN A 721 -15.71 -25.91 2.93
N GLU A 722 -16.92 -26.38 2.65
CA GLU A 722 -17.32 -26.81 1.30
C GLU A 722 -17.30 -25.65 0.30
N ASN A 723 -17.76 -24.47 0.69
CA ASN A 723 -17.70 -23.27 -0.16
C ASN A 723 -16.27 -22.80 -0.45
N LEU A 724 -15.29 -23.13 0.40
CA LEU A 724 -13.88 -22.74 0.25
C LEU A 724 -13.05 -23.64 -0.69
N HIS A 725 -13.68 -24.56 -1.44
CA HIS A 725 -13.00 -25.47 -2.37
C HIS A 725 -12.12 -24.78 -3.45
N LEU A 726 -12.37 -23.50 -3.75
CA LEU A 726 -11.55 -22.72 -4.70
C LEU A 726 -10.18 -22.29 -4.15
N ASP A 727 -9.94 -22.38 -2.84
CA ASP A 727 -8.60 -22.28 -2.26
C ASP A 727 -8.42 -23.30 -1.11
N PRO A 728 -8.02 -24.55 -1.41
CA PRO A 728 -7.87 -25.61 -0.41
C PRO A 728 -6.92 -25.27 0.76
N ILE A 729 -6.06 -24.27 0.61
CA ILE A 729 -5.20 -23.77 1.69
C ILE A 729 -6.00 -23.03 2.78
N ARG A 730 -7.18 -22.48 2.44
CA ARG A 730 -8.14 -21.89 3.37
C ARG A 730 -9.17 -22.90 3.92
N GLN A 731 -9.19 -24.15 3.44
CA GLN A 731 -10.03 -25.21 4.00
C GLN A 731 -9.49 -25.76 5.33
N LEU A 732 -10.39 -26.47 6.04
CA LEU A 732 -10.11 -27.22 7.25
C LEU A 732 -9.16 -28.39 6.97
N THR A 733 -8.24 -28.64 7.89
CA THR A 733 -7.39 -29.84 7.86
C THR A 733 -8.23 -31.11 8.08
N ASP A 734 -7.74 -32.27 7.65
CA ASP A 734 -8.47 -33.53 7.84
C ASP A 734 -8.63 -33.93 9.32
N ALA A 735 -7.80 -33.37 10.22
CA ALA A 735 -8.00 -33.48 11.67
C ALA A 735 -9.18 -32.62 12.14
N GLN A 736 -9.23 -31.34 11.74
CA GLN A 736 -10.34 -30.44 12.05
C GLN A 736 -11.67 -30.96 11.48
N ARG A 737 -11.68 -31.39 10.20
CA ARG A 737 -12.87 -31.91 9.53
C ARG A 737 -13.44 -33.14 10.23
N ARG A 738 -12.58 -34.09 10.64
CA ARG A 738 -13.01 -35.28 11.39
C ARG A 738 -13.54 -34.93 12.78
N ARG A 739 -12.88 -34.02 13.53
CA ARG A 739 -13.39 -33.53 14.82
C ARG A 739 -14.81 -32.96 14.69
N LEU A 740 -15.03 -32.06 13.72
CA LEU A 740 -16.34 -31.44 13.52
C LEU A 740 -17.41 -32.47 13.10
N ALA A 741 -17.06 -33.44 12.25
CA ALA A 741 -17.97 -34.53 11.90
C ALA A 741 -18.36 -35.37 13.13
N SER A 742 -17.39 -35.79 13.94
CA SER A 742 -17.64 -36.57 15.16
C SER A 742 -18.40 -35.84 16.26
N LEU A 743 -18.55 -34.51 16.17
CA LEU A 743 -19.46 -33.76 17.05
C LEU A 743 -20.90 -33.81 16.55
N ILE A 744 -21.12 -33.85 15.23
CA ILE A 744 -22.45 -33.85 14.60
C ILE A 744 -23.06 -35.25 14.56
N GLU A 745 -22.22 -36.29 14.46
CA GLU A 745 -22.65 -37.68 14.64
C GLU A 745 -23.30 -37.87 16.04
N PRO A 746 -24.40 -38.66 16.13
CA PRO A 746 -25.35 -38.59 17.25
C PRO A 746 -24.87 -39.20 18.58
#